data_AF-A0A812NB24-F1
#
_entry.id   AF-A0A812NB24-F1
#
_cell.length_a   1.000
_cell.length_b   1.000
_cell.length_c   1.000
_cell.angle_alpha   90.00
_cell.angle_beta   90.00
_cell.angle_gamma   90.00
#
_symmetry.space_group_name_H-M   'P 1'
#
loop_
_entity.id
_entity.type
_entity.pdbx_description
1 polymer ?
#
loop_
_entity_poly.entity_id
_entity_poly.type
_entity_poly.pdbx_seq_one_letter_code
_entity_poly.pdbx_strand_id
1 'polypeptide(L)'
;MLHYARSHDAFISGLGEVNGAIVQASRSNQHLNIARHPAWNFIWPGWQKPTRQHDAAEFLQHLCNRTDCVALKGGWEARRPQAGAYEILDEQFNCPHIRLVVQHPFRIQDAVTAWHTQDPPHALTRPPELLILQIGRFVQSAGGIRKTRQRIEMHKNLTVPTFTGHAGDVVNTPYKLCGGVMHIGKVVTAGHYQAFYFPGDTEDIWSCHLVHDDGQTATPGTDATRQAILTNCYLLAYRINSHVISRMPSPMSAGPRREAVLKPPVAKSVKPRPKSRMLERPQPSTASKARASTLAKTGPAEALITPRKADTFSLLTVPLESEKVKTKKRSREESSNASTSPSRSPARKAGQRRLVQRRARRRAKAMVDHHLDGVSHLEQQAVGEATSKQYQKELQSFLSFAKPRGLVMTNAKIVDGLLVDYMNRMYLDGHQSYRADRLMAAILHRFPQFGRLGDQKLPRAWRALKGYRRLTPGKSRLAYPLALWAAFAVELKRLGCLRMALFMLLAVSTYARPSELLRAKVFSLVRPARGITSSWSLLLAPEEEEIATKTGDYDVSIPLDSPWLKGWSHALFDCLKQSHPTAPLWDFNYQEYQLMMKQISDMFGVDVTPYQTRHSGPSIDRARQYRSLLEVQKRGQWKAHKSVARYEKSARPGQYVMDLFSGQGGVGRAVRHFGFNAKFWDIRFGTDHDLTNKGVLQKILREIRQGRVLACMLAPVCASFGRGCDRTKAIRTRAEPWGISANKLTAAERDSILLGNRCFVSCFRIMRELDKFKIPYILENPAYSKAWWLPALQRHQSRPWVRFVQGDFCQFGSSWQKTTTFLCAHIPEDDLHRLACTCQGPPGICSRTLKPHVLLSGNWRGRPRAQWAEIYPNKLSTALAYALTAAHHIPPYS
;
A
#
# COMPACT_ATOMS: atom_id res chain seq x y z
N MET A 1 28.03 -11.67 -6.41
CA MET A 1 27.71 -10.22 -6.37
C MET A 1 28.77 -9.44 -5.59
N LEU A 2 28.87 -9.62 -4.27
CA LEU A 2 29.81 -8.87 -3.40
C LEU A 2 31.28 -8.97 -3.86
N HIS A 3 31.72 -10.18 -4.25
CA HIS A 3 33.06 -10.41 -4.78
C HIS A 3 33.39 -9.63 -6.07
N TYR A 4 32.38 -9.27 -6.88
CA TYR A 4 32.58 -8.61 -8.18
C TYR A 4 32.31 -7.10 -8.15
N ALA A 5 31.77 -6.57 -7.05
CA ALA A 5 31.68 -5.14 -6.83
C ALA A 5 33.09 -4.61 -6.51
N ARG A 6 33.88 -4.29 -7.55
CA ARG A 6 35.23 -3.73 -7.37
C ARG A 6 35.17 -2.38 -6.66
N SER A 7 36.18 -2.16 -5.83
CA SER A 7 36.47 -1.07 -4.91
C SER A 7 36.67 0.33 -5.52
N HIS A 8 35.96 0.72 -6.58
CA HIS A 8 36.21 1.98 -7.29
C HIS A 8 35.13 3.04 -7.17
N ASP A 9 34.04 2.79 -6.43
CA ASP A 9 33.06 3.83 -6.11
C ASP A 9 32.78 3.78 -4.60
N ALA A 10 33.26 4.81 -3.90
CA ALA A 10 32.86 5.10 -2.53
C ALA A 10 31.37 5.49 -2.53
N PHE A 11 30.43 4.53 -2.51
CA PHE A 11 29.04 4.72 -2.04
C PHE A 11 28.20 3.43 -2.16
N ILE A 12 28.10 2.62 -1.09
CA ILE A 12 26.87 2.04 -0.47
C ILE A 12 27.30 1.56 0.92
N SER A 13 26.92 2.24 2.01
CA SER A 13 27.31 1.82 3.38
C SER A 13 26.89 0.37 3.70
N GLY A 14 25.72 -0.09 3.22
CA GLY A 14 25.21 -1.44 3.47
C GLY A 14 26.04 -2.61 2.90
N LEU A 15 26.13 -2.73 1.57
CA LEU A 15 26.79 -3.88 0.91
C LEU A 15 28.32 -3.85 1.04
N GLY A 16 28.92 -2.65 1.12
CA GLY A 16 30.36 -2.48 1.32
C GLY A 16 30.81 -2.98 2.71
N GLU A 17 30.05 -2.66 3.76
CA GLU A 17 30.30 -3.17 5.12
C GLU A 17 30.13 -4.69 5.19
N VAL A 18 29.10 -5.27 4.55
CA VAL A 18 28.94 -6.74 4.47
C VAL A 18 30.10 -7.38 3.72
N ASN A 19 30.56 -6.81 2.61
CA ASN A 19 31.72 -7.31 1.88
C ASN A 19 32.99 -7.24 2.73
N GLY A 20 33.22 -6.13 3.42
CA GLY A 20 34.33 -5.96 4.35
C GLY A 20 34.32 -7.01 5.47
N ALA A 21 33.16 -7.25 6.07
CA ALA A 21 32.98 -8.28 7.09
C ALA A 21 33.25 -9.70 6.54
N ILE A 22 32.80 -10.01 5.32
CA ILE A 22 33.08 -11.31 4.67
C ILE A 22 34.57 -11.48 4.41
N VAL A 23 35.25 -10.45 3.89
CA VAL A 23 36.70 -10.49 3.63
C VAL A 23 37.47 -10.64 4.95
N GLN A 24 37.07 -9.94 6.01
CA GLN A 24 37.67 -10.04 7.33
C GLN A 24 37.45 -11.43 7.96
N ALA A 25 36.22 -11.96 7.89
CA ALA A 25 35.87 -13.29 8.37
C ALA A 25 36.65 -14.38 7.61
N SER A 26 36.83 -14.23 6.30
CA SER A 26 37.63 -15.14 5.48
C SER A 26 39.11 -15.10 5.86
N ARG A 27 39.69 -13.92 6.13
CA ARG A 27 41.09 -13.79 6.58
C ARG A 27 41.34 -14.32 7.99
N SER A 28 40.34 -14.23 8.86
CA SER A 28 40.41 -14.68 10.26
C SER A 28 39.87 -16.10 10.49
N ASN A 29 39.43 -16.77 9.42
CA ASN A 29 38.80 -18.09 9.45
C ASN A 29 37.61 -18.19 10.45
N GLN A 30 36.86 -17.09 10.61
CA GLN A 30 35.71 -17.00 11.50
C GLN A 30 34.39 -17.20 10.75
N HIS A 31 33.41 -17.86 11.39
CA HIS A 31 32.07 -17.99 10.83
C HIS A 31 31.30 -16.67 10.90
N LEU A 32 30.92 -16.12 9.75
CA LEU A 32 30.09 -14.92 9.65
C LEU A 32 28.65 -15.28 9.27
N ASN A 33 27.70 -14.98 10.16
CA ASN A 33 26.28 -15.04 9.81
C ASN A 33 25.86 -13.71 9.16
N ILE A 34 25.84 -13.67 7.83
CA ILE A 34 25.48 -12.49 7.04
C ILE A 34 24.07 -11.98 7.40
N ALA A 35 23.12 -12.87 7.71
CA ALA A 35 21.75 -12.49 8.07
C ALA A 35 21.66 -11.71 9.40
N ARG A 36 22.68 -11.81 10.26
CA ARG A 36 22.78 -11.06 11.52
C ARG A 36 23.62 -9.79 11.40
N HIS A 37 24.25 -9.55 10.25
CA HIS A 37 25.07 -8.37 10.04
C HIS A 37 24.18 -7.10 10.00
N PRO A 38 24.46 -6.05 10.79
CA PRO A 38 23.61 -4.85 10.86
C PRO A 38 23.38 -4.20 9.48
N ALA A 39 24.43 -4.15 8.65
CA ALA A 39 24.36 -3.64 7.29
C ALA A 39 23.46 -4.47 6.35
N TRP A 40 23.25 -5.77 6.65
CA TRP A 40 22.31 -6.63 5.95
C TRP A 40 20.85 -6.29 6.27
N ASN A 41 20.58 -5.78 7.49
CA ASN A 41 19.24 -5.33 7.90
C ASN A 41 18.75 -4.10 7.13
N PHE A 42 19.64 -3.32 6.49
CA PHE A 42 19.27 -2.19 5.63
C PHE A 42 18.83 -2.61 4.22
N ILE A 43 19.24 -3.80 3.79
CA ILE A 43 18.93 -4.38 2.48
C ILE A 43 17.59 -5.14 2.54
N TRP A 44 17.26 -5.66 3.72
CA TRP A 44 16.05 -6.45 4.02
C TRP A 44 14.67 -5.75 3.95
N PRO A 45 14.51 -4.42 4.23
CA PRO A 45 13.19 -3.82 4.38
C PRO A 45 12.34 -3.93 3.11
N GLY A 46 11.25 -4.69 3.18
CA GLY A 46 10.33 -4.95 2.07
C GLY A 46 10.38 -6.37 1.50
N TRP A 47 11.35 -7.21 1.90
CA TRP A 47 11.36 -8.66 1.59
C TRP A 47 10.61 -9.45 2.69
N GLN A 48 9.48 -10.06 2.36
CA GLN A 48 8.58 -10.68 3.34
C GLN A 48 9.06 -12.08 3.76
N LYS A 49 9.02 -12.40 5.06
CA LYS A 49 9.30 -13.75 5.65
C LYS A 49 10.70 -14.32 5.36
N PRO A 50 11.80 -13.66 5.80
CA PRO A 50 13.21 -14.15 5.66
C PRO A 50 13.45 -15.61 5.95
N THR A 51 12.71 -16.14 6.90
CA THR A 51 12.85 -17.48 7.44
C THR A 51 12.25 -18.57 6.55
N ARG A 52 11.60 -18.19 5.44
CA ARG A 52 11.13 -19.11 4.40
C ARG A 52 12.08 -19.07 3.22
N GLN A 53 12.16 -20.17 2.48
CA GLN A 53 12.91 -20.19 1.23
C GLN A 53 12.16 -19.37 0.16
N HIS A 54 12.91 -18.55 -0.58
CA HIS A 54 12.39 -17.63 -1.61
C HIS A 54 13.04 -17.87 -2.95
N ASP A 55 12.38 -17.42 -4.02
CA ASP A 55 12.95 -17.46 -5.36
C ASP A 55 14.19 -16.55 -5.46
N ALA A 56 15.34 -17.15 -5.76
CA ALA A 56 16.61 -16.44 -5.93
C ALA A 56 16.57 -15.37 -7.03
N ALA A 57 15.78 -15.56 -8.10
CA ALA A 57 15.64 -14.58 -9.17
C ALA A 57 14.85 -13.35 -8.72
N GLU A 58 13.78 -13.56 -7.95
CA GLU A 58 13.00 -12.48 -7.35
C GLU A 58 13.81 -11.73 -6.29
N PHE A 59 14.61 -12.45 -5.48
CA PHE A 59 15.49 -11.84 -4.48
C PHE A 59 16.57 -10.97 -5.15
N LEU A 60 17.15 -11.42 -6.27
CA LEU A 60 18.07 -10.61 -7.06
C LEU A 60 17.40 -9.34 -7.60
N GLN A 61 16.16 -9.43 -8.08
CA GLN A 61 15.41 -8.26 -8.53
C GLN A 61 15.14 -7.29 -7.38
N HIS A 62 14.83 -7.78 -6.19
CA HIS A 62 14.69 -6.96 -5.00
C HIS A 62 15.99 -6.25 -4.63
N LEU A 63 17.12 -6.97 -4.63
CA LEU A 63 18.43 -6.42 -4.37
C LEU A 63 18.81 -5.35 -5.40
N CYS A 64 18.63 -5.60 -6.69
CA CYS A 64 18.94 -4.63 -7.75
C CYS A 64 18.07 -3.37 -7.68
N ASN A 65 16.82 -3.47 -7.23
CA ASN A 65 15.94 -2.31 -7.07
C ASN A 65 16.30 -1.46 -5.84
N ARG A 66 17.03 -2.02 -4.87
CA ARG A 66 17.39 -1.39 -3.60
C ARG A 66 18.84 -0.95 -3.52
N THR A 67 19.68 -1.47 -4.42
CA THR A 67 21.12 -1.26 -4.40
C THR A 67 21.56 -0.66 -5.72
N ASP A 68 22.52 0.26 -5.68
CA ASP A 68 23.05 0.91 -6.88
C ASP A 68 24.12 0.06 -7.60
N CYS A 69 24.00 -1.27 -7.53
CA CYS A 69 24.99 -2.24 -7.99
C CYS A 69 25.30 -2.06 -9.50
N VAL A 70 26.35 -1.29 -9.81
CA VAL A 70 26.71 -0.91 -11.18
C VAL A 70 27.01 -2.12 -12.06
N ALA A 71 27.57 -3.18 -11.48
CA ALA A 71 27.90 -4.40 -12.20
C ALA A 71 26.66 -5.09 -12.81
N LEU A 72 25.48 -4.95 -12.19
CA LEU A 72 24.21 -5.52 -12.68
C LEU A 72 23.38 -4.50 -13.49
N LYS A 73 23.83 -3.25 -13.61
CA LYS A 73 23.11 -2.22 -14.37
C LYS A 73 23.28 -2.45 -15.87
N GLY A 74 22.28 -3.08 -16.46
CA GLY A 74 22.10 -3.22 -17.90
C GLY A 74 20.65 -3.01 -18.31
N GLY A 75 20.38 -3.22 -19.60
CA GLY A 75 19.02 -3.22 -20.14
C GLY A 75 18.96 -3.94 -21.47
N TRP A 76 17.75 -4.32 -21.86
CA TRP A 76 17.44 -4.91 -23.16
C TRP A 76 16.14 -4.30 -23.69
N GLU A 77 15.99 -4.32 -25.01
CA GLU A 77 14.80 -3.88 -25.73
C GLU A 77 14.41 -4.96 -26.74
N ALA A 78 13.12 -4.99 -27.09
CA ALA A 78 12.59 -5.72 -28.22
C ALA A 78 12.12 -4.72 -29.29
N ARG A 79 12.77 -4.72 -30.46
CA ARG A 79 12.62 -3.67 -31.48
C ARG A 79 12.01 -4.18 -32.77
N ARG A 80 10.99 -3.48 -33.30
CA ARG A 80 10.45 -3.71 -34.64
C ARG A 80 10.86 -2.56 -35.58
N PRO A 81 11.39 -2.83 -36.80
CA PRO A 81 11.71 -1.78 -37.76
C PRO A 81 10.45 -1.06 -38.28
N GLN A 82 10.47 0.28 -38.31
CA GLN A 82 9.38 1.09 -38.88
C GLN A 82 9.95 2.34 -39.58
N ALA A 83 9.89 2.38 -40.92
CA ALA A 83 10.18 3.55 -41.79
C ALA A 83 11.21 4.57 -41.25
N GLY A 84 12.45 4.13 -41.02
CA GLY A 84 13.56 4.98 -40.56
C GLY A 84 13.70 5.15 -39.04
N ALA A 85 12.89 4.42 -38.25
CA ALA A 85 12.95 4.33 -36.79
C ALA A 85 12.66 2.89 -36.31
N TYR A 86 12.69 2.68 -34.99
CA TYR A 86 12.28 1.42 -34.36
C TYR A 86 11.12 1.67 -33.41
N GLU A 87 10.12 0.80 -33.45
CA GLU A 87 9.10 0.67 -32.42
C GLU A 87 9.65 -0.25 -31.32
N ILE A 88 9.71 0.25 -30.09
CA ILE A 88 10.07 -0.55 -28.91
C ILE A 88 8.77 -1.15 -28.38
N LEU A 89 8.66 -2.48 -28.44
CA LEU A 89 7.45 -3.20 -28.01
C LEU A 89 7.59 -3.78 -26.60
N ASP A 90 8.82 -4.04 -26.17
CA ASP A 90 9.14 -4.45 -24.81
C ASP A 90 10.52 -3.91 -24.41
N GLU A 91 10.69 -3.59 -23.14
CA GLU A 91 11.96 -3.08 -22.60
C GLU A 91 12.08 -3.35 -21.12
N GLN A 92 13.32 -3.61 -20.67
CA GLN A 92 13.62 -3.71 -19.26
C GLN A 92 14.85 -2.87 -18.91
N PHE A 93 14.61 -1.80 -18.16
CA PHE A 93 15.68 -1.00 -17.55
C PHE A 93 16.12 -1.64 -16.22
N ASN A 94 17.43 -1.80 -16.03
CA ASN A 94 18.02 -2.47 -14.86
C ASN A 94 17.55 -3.92 -14.73
N CYS A 95 17.72 -4.70 -15.81
CA CYS A 95 17.43 -6.13 -15.87
C CYS A 95 18.44 -6.92 -15.00
N PRO A 96 18.04 -7.47 -13.84
CA PRO A 96 18.96 -8.20 -12.98
C PRO A 96 19.19 -9.64 -13.45
N HIS A 97 18.34 -10.17 -14.34
CA HIS A 97 18.46 -11.47 -14.99
C HIS A 97 17.61 -11.55 -16.27
N ILE A 98 18.08 -12.27 -17.29
CA ILE A 98 17.29 -12.63 -18.48
C ILE A 98 16.74 -14.03 -18.30
N ARG A 99 15.41 -14.18 -18.44
CA ARG A 99 14.76 -15.49 -18.36
C ARG A 99 14.83 -16.20 -19.70
N LEU A 100 15.51 -17.35 -19.72
CA LEU A 100 15.67 -18.17 -20.89
C LEU A 100 14.68 -19.35 -20.86
N VAL A 101 14.00 -19.55 -21.99
CA VAL A 101 13.26 -20.79 -22.29
C VAL A 101 14.22 -21.69 -23.04
N VAL A 102 14.57 -22.83 -22.45
CA VAL A 102 15.50 -23.77 -23.07
C VAL A 102 14.70 -24.91 -23.69
N GLN A 103 14.91 -25.14 -24.99
CA GLN A 103 14.32 -26.24 -25.76
C GLN A 103 15.36 -27.35 -25.96
N HIS A 104 14.95 -28.57 -26.31
CA HIS A 104 15.89 -29.68 -26.53
C HIS A 104 16.64 -29.53 -27.86
N PRO A 105 17.97 -29.73 -27.90
CA PRO A 105 18.90 -29.98 -26.79
C PRO A 105 19.21 -28.71 -25.96
N PHE A 106 19.43 -28.89 -24.65
CA PHE A 106 19.48 -27.79 -23.66
C PHE A 106 20.81 -26.99 -23.66
N ARG A 107 21.14 -26.35 -24.78
CA ARG A 107 22.32 -25.50 -24.95
C ARG A 107 22.03 -24.06 -24.56
N ILE A 108 22.90 -23.46 -23.74
CA ILE A 108 22.70 -22.08 -23.27
C ILE A 108 22.82 -21.07 -24.41
N GLN A 109 23.76 -21.26 -25.34
CA GLN A 109 23.91 -20.38 -26.50
C GLN A 109 22.65 -20.40 -27.39
N ASP A 110 22.09 -21.58 -27.65
CA ASP A 110 20.86 -21.73 -28.45
C ASP A 110 19.68 -21.04 -27.79
N ALA A 111 19.57 -21.09 -26.46
CA ALA A 111 18.52 -20.38 -25.72
C ALA A 111 18.68 -18.85 -25.77
N VAL A 112 19.90 -18.34 -25.79
CA VAL A 112 20.17 -16.90 -26.01
C VAL A 112 19.85 -16.49 -27.45
N THR A 113 20.21 -17.32 -28.43
CA THR A 113 19.84 -17.11 -29.83
C THR A 113 18.32 -17.10 -29.99
N ALA A 114 17.62 -18.06 -29.39
CA ALA A 114 16.16 -18.14 -29.42
C ALA A 114 15.48 -16.96 -28.71
N TRP A 115 16.09 -16.39 -27.67
CA TRP A 115 15.64 -15.14 -27.05
C TRP A 115 15.78 -13.96 -28.02
N HIS A 116 16.89 -13.89 -28.76
CA HIS A 116 17.13 -12.84 -29.74
C HIS A 116 16.20 -12.92 -30.96
N THR A 117 15.96 -14.12 -31.49
CA THR A 117 15.21 -14.33 -32.73
C THR A 117 13.69 -14.34 -32.55
N GLN A 118 13.17 -13.93 -31.39
CA GLN A 118 11.73 -13.72 -31.22
C GLN A 118 11.26 -12.58 -32.13
N ASP A 119 9.96 -12.54 -32.46
CA ASP A 119 9.36 -11.37 -33.12
C ASP A 119 8.60 -10.55 -32.09
N PRO A 120 9.05 -9.32 -31.77
CA PRO A 120 10.23 -8.61 -32.30
C PRO A 120 11.58 -9.07 -31.68
N PRO A 121 12.72 -8.87 -32.37
CA PRO A 121 14.03 -9.33 -31.90
C PRO A 121 14.48 -8.62 -30.63
N HIS A 122 15.02 -9.39 -29.69
CA HIS A 122 15.50 -8.91 -28.40
C HIS A 122 17.01 -8.77 -28.39
N ALA A 123 17.54 -7.65 -27.93
CA ALA A 123 18.98 -7.52 -27.70
C ALA A 123 19.30 -6.57 -26.56
N LEU A 124 20.49 -6.73 -25.98
CA LEU A 124 20.99 -5.82 -24.95
C LEU A 124 21.13 -4.40 -25.53
N THR A 125 20.70 -3.40 -24.78
CA THR A 125 20.91 -1.98 -25.12
C THR A 125 22.11 -1.42 -24.39
N ARG A 126 22.34 -1.94 -23.18
CA ARG A 126 23.49 -1.67 -22.35
C ARG A 126 23.96 -2.98 -21.73
N PRO A 127 25.07 -3.57 -22.23
CA PRO A 127 25.66 -4.76 -21.64
C PRO A 127 26.02 -4.54 -20.16
N PRO A 128 25.47 -5.32 -19.21
CA PRO A 128 25.92 -5.28 -17.82
C PRO A 128 27.32 -5.89 -17.68
N GLU A 129 28.09 -5.48 -16.66
CA GLU A 129 29.39 -6.12 -16.38
C GLU A 129 29.19 -7.59 -15.96
N LEU A 130 28.13 -7.85 -15.18
CA LEU A 130 27.70 -9.16 -14.74
C LEU A 130 26.29 -9.43 -15.29
N LEU A 131 26.19 -10.34 -16.25
CA LEU A 131 24.94 -10.83 -16.81
C LEU A 131 24.46 -12.05 -16.03
N ILE A 132 23.21 -12.04 -15.57
CA ILE A 132 22.58 -13.20 -14.95
C ILE A 132 21.57 -13.81 -15.93
N LEU A 133 21.63 -15.12 -16.13
CA LEU A 133 20.68 -15.87 -16.95
C LEU A 133 19.87 -16.81 -16.04
N GLN A 134 18.56 -16.63 -16.03
CA GLN A 134 17.63 -17.51 -15.32
C GLN A 134 17.17 -18.62 -16.26
N ILE A 135 17.43 -19.87 -15.86
CA ILE A 135 17.06 -21.06 -16.63
C ILE A 135 15.63 -21.47 -16.23
N GLY A 136 14.74 -21.60 -17.21
CA GLY A 136 13.37 -22.09 -17.03
C GLY A 136 13.28 -23.55 -16.57
N ARG A 137 13.65 -23.85 -15.32
CA ARG A 137 13.64 -25.21 -14.75
C ARG A 137 12.26 -25.71 -14.31
N PHE A 138 11.26 -24.84 -14.26
CA PHE A 138 9.92 -25.16 -13.78
C PHE A 138 8.93 -25.03 -14.92
N VAL A 139 8.35 -26.15 -15.32
CA VAL A 139 7.39 -26.24 -16.43
C VAL A 139 6.01 -26.51 -15.86
N GLN A 140 5.01 -25.80 -16.38
CA GLN A 140 3.62 -25.99 -16.00
C GLN A 140 3.07 -27.22 -16.73
N SER A 141 2.60 -28.22 -15.98
CA SER A 141 1.93 -29.42 -16.52
C SER A 141 0.52 -29.56 -15.97
N ALA A 142 -0.27 -30.47 -16.54
CA ALA A 142 -1.67 -30.72 -16.13
C ALA A 142 -1.84 -31.10 -14.63
N GLY A 143 -0.76 -31.52 -13.96
CA GLY A 143 -0.73 -31.84 -12.52
C GLY A 143 -0.07 -30.77 -11.63
N GLY A 144 0.27 -29.59 -12.16
CA GLY A 144 0.94 -28.51 -11.42
C GLY A 144 2.34 -28.17 -11.95
N ILE A 145 3.14 -27.48 -11.15
CA ILE A 145 4.51 -27.07 -11.53
C ILE A 145 5.47 -28.24 -11.29
N ARG A 146 6.14 -28.71 -12.34
CA ARG A 146 7.18 -29.76 -12.24
C ARG A 146 8.56 -29.18 -12.57
N LYS A 147 9.55 -29.52 -11.73
CA LYS A 147 10.96 -29.19 -12.00
C LYS A 147 11.57 -30.17 -12.99
N THR A 148 12.20 -29.68 -14.06
CA THR A 148 13.06 -30.48 -14.94
C THR A 148 14.48 -30.59 -14.36
N ARG A 149 15.05 -31.80 -14.39
CA ARG A 149 16.44 -32.10 -14.04
C ARG A 149 17.28 -32.49 -15.26
N GLN A 150 16.79 -32.20 -16.46
CA GLN A 150 17.52 -32.50 -17.69
C GLN A 150 18.84 -31.73 -17.73
N ARG A 151 19.88 -32.38 -18.21
CA ARG A 151 21.24 -31.84 -18.23
C ARG A 151 21.30 -30.67 -19.21
N ILE A 152 21.87 -29.55 -18.78
CA ILE A 152 22.17 -28.42 -19.67
C ILE A 152 23.60 -28.49 -20.17
N GLU A 153 23.86 -27.93 -21.34
CA GLU A 153 25.22 -27.75 -21.87
C GLU A 153 25.65 -26.30 -21.60
N MET A 154 26.46 -26.12 -20.55
CA MET A 154 27.02 -24.84 -20.17
C MET A 154 28.19 -24.47 -21.08
N HIS A 155 28.21 -23.24 -21.56
CA HIS A 155 29.30 -22.72 -22.38
C HIS A 155 30.17 -21.81 -21.54
N LYS A 156 31.49 -22.04 -21.53
CA LYS A 156 32.43 -21.17 -20.82
C LYS A 156 32.41 -19.75 -21.38
N ASN A 157 32.34 -19.64 -22.71
CA ASN A 157 32.22 -18.40 -23.43
C ASN A 157 30.82 -18.32 -24.05
N LEU A 158 30.15 -17.20 -23.86
CA LEU A 158 28.79 -16.96 -24.33
C LEU A 158 28.77 -15.66 -25.12
N THR A 159 28.12 -15.64 -26.27
CA THR A 159 27.89 -14.41 -27.02
C THR A 159 26.44 -13.97 -26.87
N VAL A 160 26.23 -12.69 -26.56
CA VAL A 160 24.91 -12.13 -26.32
C VAL A 160 24.68 -10.93 -27.23
N PRO A 161 23.59 -10.92 -28.02
CA PRO A 161 23.32 -9.87 -28.98
C PRO A 161 23.06 -8.54 -28.28
N THR A 162 23.65 -7.48 -28.83
CA THR A 162 23.61 -6.12 -28.32
C THR A 162 23.32 -5.17 -29.47
N PHE A 163 22.32 -4.31 -29.33
CA PHE A 163 22.04 -3.29 -30.33
C PHE A 163 23.17 -2.25 -30.37
N THR A 164 23.61 -1.93 -31.57
CA THR A 164 24.60 -0.90 -31.86
C THR A 164 23.98 0.20 -32.72
N GLY A 165 24.32 1.46 -32.40
CA GLY A 165 23.90 2.60 -33.19
C GLY A 165 22.39 2.88 -33.27
N HIS A 166 21.99 3.60 -34.31
CA HIS A 166 20.60 4.01 -34.60
C HIS A 166 19.94 3.20 -35.72
N ALA A 167 20.69 2.30 -36.36
CA ALA A 167 20.25 1.47 -37.49
C ALA A 167 19.91 0.03 -37.08
N GLY A 168 19.74 -0.24 -35.78
CA GLY A 168 19.27 -1.54 -35.28
C GLY A 168 20.25 -2.69 -35.48
N ASP A 169 21.48 -2.41 -35.93
CA ASP A 169 22.53 -3.40 -36.12
C ASP A 169 22.87 -4.11 -34.81
N VAL A 170 23.06 -5.42 -34.87
CA VAL A 170 23.29 -6.26 -33.70
C VAL A 170 24.74 -6.72 -33.69
N VAL A 171 25.44 -6.46 -32.58
CA VAL A 171 26.79 -6.99 -32.31
C VAL A 171 26.72 -8.01 -31.18
N ASN A 172 27.46 -9.09 -31.33
CA ASN A 172 27.57 -10.13 -30.32
C ASN A 172 28.60 -9.76 -29.25
N THR A 173 28.13 -9.45 -28.05
CA THR A 173 28.98 -9.13 -26.91
C THR A 173 29.44 -10.42 -26.21
N PRO A 174 30.75 -10.67 -26.04
CA PRO A 174 31.26 -11.88 -25.41
C PRO A 174 31.27 -11.78 -23.89
N TYR A 175 30.84 -12.85 -23.25
CA TYR A 175 30.86 -13.05 -21.80
C TYR A 175 31.53 -14.38 -21.45
N LYS A 176 32.12 -14.44 -20.25
CA LYS A 176 32.77 -15.62 -19.66
C LYS A 176 32.01 -16.07 -18.41
N LEU A 177 31.73 -17.37 -18.30
CA LEU A 177 31.06 -17.96 -17.14
C LEU A 177 31.91 -17.74 -15.87
N CYS A 178 31.28 -17.28 -14.79
CA CYS A 178 31.99 -16.88 -13.57
C CYS A 178 31.33 -17.40 -12.26
N GLY A 179 30.18 -18.05 -12.37
CA GLY A 179 29.53 -18.77 -11.28
C GLY A 179 28.04 -19.00 -11.55
N GLY A 180 27.31 -19.44 -10.53
CA GLY A 180 25.87 -19.64 -10.62
C GLY A 180 25.23 -20.10 -9.32
N VAL A 181 23.93 -20.33 -9.38
CA VAL A 181 23.10 -20.81 -8.26
C VAL A 181 22.34 -22.05 -8.69
N MET A 182 22.50 -23.12 -7.94
CA MET A 182 21.72 -24.35 -8.02
C MET A 182 20.52 -24.27 -7.10
N HIS A 183 19.38 -24.75 -7.57
CA HIS A 183 18.21 -24.97 -6.72
C HIS A 183 18.05 -26.48 -6.52
N ILE A 184 18.03 -26.99 -5.28
CA ILE A 184 18.00 -28.45 -5.01
C ILE A 184 16.56 -28.94 -4.75
N GLY A 185 15.62 -28.01 -4.57
CA GLY A 185 14.22 -28.26 -4.25
C GLY A 185 13.34 -28.86 -5.34
N LYS A 186 12.15 -29.33 -4.93
CA LYS A 186 11.08 -29.85 -5.81
C LYS A 186 10.20 -28.73 -6.39
N VAL A 187 10.03 -27.64 -5.66
CA VAL A 187 9.28 -26.43 -6.06
C VAL A 187 10.10 -25.18 -5.72
N VAL A 188 9.85 -24.04 -6.38
CA VAL A 188 10.61 -22.77 -6.18
C VAL A 188 10.64 -22.27 -4.73
N THR A 189 9.72 -22.75 -3.88
CA THR A 189 9.56 -22.36 -2.48
C THR A 189 9.93 -23.48 -1.47
N ALA A 190 10.47 -24.61 -1.92
CA ALA A 190 10.90 -25.71 -1.03
C ALA A 190 12.11 -26.50 -1.58
N GLY A 191 13.20 -26.56 -0.79
CA GLY A 191 14.56 -26.95 -1.19
C GLY A 191 15.68 -26.15 -0.48
N HIS A 192 16.92 -26.34 -0.94
CA HIS A 192 18.08 -25.51 -0.57
C HIS A 192 18.70 -24.89 -1.83
N TYR A 193 19.35 -23.74 -1.69
CA TYR A 193 20.10 -23.11 -2.77
C TYR A 193 21.59 -23.25 -2.50
N GLN A 194 22.35 -23.71 -3.49
CA GLN A 194 23.80 -23.77 -3.39
C GLN A 194 24.40 -22.87 -4.46
N ALA A 195 25.37 -22.05 -4.08
CA ALA A 195 26.10 -21.24 -5.03
C ALA A 195 27.40 -21.95 -5.41
N PHE A 196 27.83 -21.77 -6.65
CA PHE A 196 29.14 -22.19 -7.10
C PHE A 196 29.85 -21.01 -7.76
N TYR A 197 31.16 -20.97 -7.59
CA TYR A 197 31.99 -19.87 -8.03
C TYR A 197 33.29 -20.40 -8.63
N PHE A 198 33.76 -19.74 -9.69
CA PHE A 198 35.03 -20.03 -10.36
C PHE A 198 36.07 -18.97 -10.00
N PRO A 199 37.07 -19.29 -9.15
CA PRO A 199 38.13 -18.35 -8.81
C PRO A 199 39.11 -18.18 -9.97
N GLY A 200 39.20 -16.95 -10.48
CA GLY A 200 40.22 -16.56 -11.45
C GLY A 200 39.96 -17.00 -12.89
N ASP A 201 40.99 -16.88 -13.72
CA ASP A 201 40.96 -17.23 -15.15
C ASP A 201 41.30 -18.70 -15.40
N THR A 202 40.96 -19.61 -14.48
CA THR A 202 41.26 -21.03 -14.67
C THR A 202 40.63 -21.57 -15.97
N GLU A 203 41.39 -22.40 -16.68
CA GLU A 203 40.95 -23.07 -17.91
C GLU A 203 39.80 -24.05 -17.61
N ASP A 204 39.81 -24.66 -16.43
CA ASP A 204 38.88 -25.68 -16.01
C ASP A 204 37.64 -25.10 -15.29
N ILE A 205 36.49 -25.14 -15.99
CA ILE A 205 35.16 -24.79 -15.44
C ILE A 205 34.66 -25.80 -14.39
N TRP A 206 35.46 -26.78 -13.97
CA TRP A 206 35.10 -27.73 -12.92
C TRP A 206 35.91 -27.54 -11.63
N SER A 207 36.91 -26.65 -11.65
CA SER A 207 37.61 -26.13 -10.47
C SER A 207 36.75 -25.16 -9.62
N CYS A 208 35.45 -25.44 -9.48
CA CYS A 208 34.54 -24.62 -8.68
C CYS A 208 34.71 -24.87 -7.19
N HIS A 209 34.48 -23.82 -6.40
CA HIS A 209 34.19 -23.97 -4.97
C HIS A 209 32.67 -23.95 -4.78
N LEU A 210 32.17 -24.91 -4.00
CA LEU A 210 30.79 -24.92 -3.54
C LEU A 210 30.66 -24.01 -2.32
N VAL A 211 29.68 -23.11 -2.35
CA VAL A 211 29.32 -22.27 -1.22
C VAL A 211 27.96 -22.72 -0.73
N HIS A 212 27.95 -23.25 0.50
CA HIS A 212 26.77 -23.79 1.14
C HIS A 212 26.01 -22.68 1.90
N ASP A 213 24.68 -22.72 1.85
CA ASP A 213 23.79 -21.78 2.53
C ASP A 213 23.53 -22.13 4.01
N ASP A 214 24.07 -23.27 4.48
CA ASP A 214 23.88 -23.84 5.82
C ASP A 214 25.05 -23.58 6.79
N GLY A 215 26.05 -22.79 6.36
CA GLY A 215 27.20 -22.42 7.19
C GLY A 215 28.36 -23.40 7.16
N GLN A 216 28.32 -24.44 6.30
CA GLN A 216 29.45 -25.33 6.06
C GLN A 216 30.58 -24.64 5.27
N THR A 217 31.82 -25.08 5.51
CA THR A 217 33.01 -24.60 4.79
C THR A 217 32.89 -24.91 3.30
N ALA A 218 33.37 -23.99 2.45
CA ALA A 218 33.37 -24.21 1.02
C ALA A 218 34.25 -25.42 0.65
N THR A 219 33.68 -26.40 -0.05
CA THR A 219 34.41 -27.59 -0.49
C THR A 219 34.82 -27.49 -1.96
N PRO A 220 35.96 -28.08 -2.36
CA PRO A 220 36.28 -28.26 -3.78
C PRO A 220 35.19 -29.05 -4.50
N GLY A 221 34.94 -28.72 -5.77
CA GLY A 221 34.00 -29.46 -6.61
C GLY A 221 34.46 -30.90 -6.86
N THR A 222 33.52 -31.85 -6.76
CA THR A 222 33.72 -33.26 -7.15
C THR A 222 33.01 -33.55 -8.48
N ASP A 223 33.21 -34.74 -9.07
CA ASP A 223 32.42 -35.16 -10.25
C ASP A 223 30.91 -35.22 -9.96
N ALA A 224 30.51 -35.55 -8.73
CA ALA A 224 29.13 -35.47 -8.29
C ALA A 224 28.61 -34.02 -8.28
N THR A 225 29.44 -33.06 -7.87
CA THR A 225 29.16 -31.62 -7.95
C THR A 225 28.94 -31.17 -9.39
N ARG A 226 29.79 -31.63 -10.31
CA ARG A 226 29.67 -31.35 -11.75
C ARG A 226 28.33 -31.81 -12.32
N GLN A 227 27.88 -33.02 -11.98
CA GLN A 227 26.55 -33.50 -12.39
C GLN A 227 25.40 -32.72 -11.75
N ALA A 228 25.54 -32.32 -10.48
CA ALA A 228 24.53 -31.51 -9.80
C ALA A 228 24.37 -30.12 -10.44
N ILE A 229 25.47 -29.47 -10.81
CA ILE A 229 25.47 -28.18 -11.52
C ILE A 229 24.71 -28.29 -12.84
N LEU A 230 25.04 -29.29 -13.67
CA LEU A 230 24.41 -29.45 -14.98
C LEU A 230 22.91 -29.79 -14.92
N THR A 231 22.44 -30.40 -13.84
CA THR A 231 21.04 -30.83 -13.69
C THR A 231 20.17 -29.86 -12.88
N ASN A 232 20.76 -29.10 -11.94
CA ASN A 232 20.02 -28.26 -10.98
C ASN A 232 20.34 -26.77 -11.06
N CYS A 233 21.25 -26.33 -11.94
CA CYS A 233 21.53 -24.91 -12.12
C CYS A 233 20.25 -24.14 -12.51
N TYR A 234 19.99 -23.09 -11.75
CA TYR A 234 18.83 -22.21 -11.85
C TYR A 234 19.22 -20.82 -12.37
N LEU A 235 20.34 -20.28 -11.87
CA LEU A 235 20.92 -19.02 -12.32
C LEU A 235 22.36 -19.23 -12.78
N LEU A 236 22.73 -18.66 -13.92
CA LEU A 236 24.12 -18.59 -14.38
C LEU A 236 24.58 -17.15 -14.37
N ALA A 237 25.80 -16.91 -13.89
CA ALA A 237 26.44 -15.61 -13.87
C ALA A 237 27.60 -15.56 -14.87
N TYR A 238 27.52 -14.61 -15.78
CA TYR A 238 28.45 -14.39 -16.88
C TYR A 238 29.06 -13.00 -16.77
N ARG A 239 30.38 -12.89 -16.87
CA ARG A 239 31.10 -11.62 -16.78
C ARG A 239 31.56 -11.18 -18.17
N ILE A 240 31.39 -9.90 -18.49
CA ILE A 240 31.87 -9.37 -19.77
C ILE A 240 33.40 -9.50 -19.85
N ASN A 241 33.94 -9.94 -20.99
CA ASN A 241 35.38 -10.15 -21.12
C ASN A 241 36.11 -8.79 -21.18
N SER A 242 37.07 -8.55 -20.28
CA SER A 242 37.68 -7.23 -20.03
C SER A 242 38.45 -6.64 -21.22
N HIS A 243 38.84 -7.46 -22.19
CA HIS A 243 39.50 -7.02 -23.43
C HIS A 243 38.57 -6.28 -24.42
N VAL A 244 37.25 -6.33 -24.21
CA VAL A 244 36.25 -5.64 -25.06
C VAL A 244 35.92 -4.24 -24.54
N ILE A 245 36.09 -4.01 -23.23
CA ILE A 245 35.79 -2.71 -22.58
C ILE A 245 36.72 -1.59 -23.12
N SER A 246 37.95 -1.92 -23.54
CA SER A 246 38.89 -0.93 -24.10
C SER A 246 38.67 -0.59 -25.58
N ARG A 247 37.85 -1.37 -26.31
CA ARG A 247 37.55 -1.17 -27.75
C ARG A 247 36.12 -0.72 -28.02
N MET A 248 35.25 -0.72 -27.01
CA MET A 248 33.93 -0.11 -27.14
C MET A 248 34.06 1.42 -27.13
N PRO A 249 33.43 2.14 -28.07
CA PRO A 249 33.51 3.59 -28.09
C PRO A 249 32.97 4.13 -26.76
N SER A 250 33.75 5.00 -26.11
CA SER A 250 33.26 5.81 -24.99
C SER A 250 31.93 6.43 -25.38
N PRO A 251 30.96 6.58 -24.45
CA PRO A 251 29.65 7.11 -24.77
C PRO A 251 29.82 8.47 -25.46
N MET A 252 29.63 8.50 -26.78
CA MET A 252 29.78 9.71 -27.56
C MET A 252 28.67 10.67 -27.13
N SER A 253 29.08 11.64 -26.32
CA SER A 253 28.57 12.99 -26.42
C SER A 253 28.63 13.40 -27.89
N ALA A 254 27.47 13.58 -28.53
CA ALA A 254 27.37 14.34 -29.77
C ALA A 254 27.71 15.80 -29.47
N GLY A 255 29.00 16.13 -29.45
CA GLY A 255 29.50 17.50 -29.47
C GLY A 255 29.72 17.94 -30.93
N PRO A 256 29.37 19.17 -31.33
CA PRO A 256 29.74 19.69 -32.64
C PRO A 256 31.26 19.85 -32.75
N ARG A 257 31.79 19.59 -33.95
CA ARG A 257 33.19 19.80 -34.36
C ARG A 257 33.59 21.27 -34.21
N ARG A 258 34.86 21.48 -33.82
CA ARG A 258 35.54 22.78 -33.75
C ARG A 258 35.70 23.36 -35.15
N GLU A 259 35.16 24.55 -35.39
CA GLU A 259 35.70 25.50 -36.36
C GLU A 259 36.76 26.38 -35.67
N ALA A 260 37.86 26.61 -36.36
CA ALA A 260 38.96 27.46 -35.91
C ALA A 260 38.58 28.94 -36.15
N VAL A 261 38.38 29.73 -35.09
CA VAL A 261 38.32 31.20 -35.20
C VAL A 261 39.00 31.86 -33.97
N LEU A 262 39.96 32.72 -34.34
CA LEU A 262 40.80 33.70 -33.65
C LEU A 262 40.42 34.20 -32.24
N LYS A 263 41.45 34.28 -31.37
CA LYS A 263 41.46 35.03 -30.09
C LYS A 263 41.37 36.55 -30.33
N PRO A 264 40.65 37.29 -29.46
CA PRO A 264 41.24 38.51 -28.86
C PRO A 264 40.80 38.68 -27.37
N PRO A 265 41.13 39.79 -26.66
CA PRO A 265 42.17 39.80 -25.64
C PRO A 265 41.64 39.92 -24.20
N VAL A 266 42.57 39.68 -23.28
CA VAL A 266 42.52 39.83 -21.83
C VAL A 266 41.98 41.21 -21.41
N ALA A 267 41.05 41.23 -20.45
CA ALA A 267 40.75 42.41 -19.64
C ALA A 267 40.72 42.06 -18.15
N LYS A 268 41.26 42.99 -17.36
CA LYS A 268 41.91 42.81 -16.07
C LYS A 268 40.94 42.73 -14.88
N SER A 269 41.46 42.07 -13.86
CA SER A 269 41.01 42.00 -12.46
C SER A 269 40.67 43.35 -11.83
N VAL A 270 39.63 43.37 -10.98
CA VAL A 270 39.61 44.23 -9.78
C VAL A 270 39.03 43.43 -8.60
N LYS A 271 39.86 43.27 -7.56
CA LYS A 271 39.53 42.68 -6.25
C LYS A 271 38.94 43.76 -5.31
N PRO A 272 38.22 43.35 -4.25
CA PRO A 272 37.35 44.20 -3.45
C PRO A 272 38.07 44.86 -2.28
N ARG A 273 37.44 45.87 -1.65
CA ARG A 273 37.77 46.27 -0.29
C ARG A 273 36.54 46.45 0.62
N PRO A 274 36.70 46.20 1.94
CA PRO A 274 35.62 45.99 2.90
C PRO A 274 35.47 47.17 3.88
N LYS A 275 34.43 47.14 4.74
CA LYS A 275 34.42 47.60 6.15
C LYS A 275 33.01 47.42 6.75
N SER A 276 32.86 46.66 7.84
CA SER A 276 32.73 47.09 9.26
C SER A 276 31.40 47.83 9.53
N ARG A 277 30.65 47.67 10.62
CA ARG A 277 30.98 47.37 12.03
C ARG A 277 29.66 47.12 12.78
N MET A 278 29.78 46.47 13.93
CA MET A 278 28.82 46.19 15.01
C MET A 278 27.85 47.32 15.39
N LEU A 279 26.68 46.97 15.94
CA LEU A 279 26.29 47.34 17.32
C LEU A 279 24.98 46.66 17.78
N GLU A 280 24.86 46.57 19.09
CA GLU A 280 24.09 45.62 19.89
C GLU A 280 22.63 46.02 20.20
N ARG A 281 21.95 45.06 20.84
CA ARG A 281 20.62 45.09 21.48
C ARG A 281 20.40 46.27 22.43
N PRO A 282 19.12 46.54 22.75
CA PRO A 282 18.70 46.31 24.14
C PRO A 282 17.30 45.68 24.31
N GLN A 283 17.14 44.96 25.41
CA GLN A 283 15.90 44.72 26.18
C GLN A 283 15.99 45.59 27.45
N PRO A 284 14.91 46.01 28.16
CA PRO A 284 14.10 45.07 28.97
C PRO A 284 12.64 45.48 29.35
N SER A 285 11.95 44.53 30.03
CA SER A 285 10.93 44.72 31.10
C SER A 285 9.52 45.18 30.65
N THR A 286 8.37 44.87 31.27
CA THR A 286 7.93 44.34 32.59
C THR A 286 6.49 43.78 32.46
N ALA A 287 6.05 43.02 33.47
CA ALA A 287 4.76 42.32 33.63
C ALA A 287 3.52 43.20 33.92
N SER A 288 2.30 42.69 33.64
CA SER A 288 1.10 42.89 34.49
C SER A 288 -0.15 42.06 34.09
N LYS A 289 -0.57 41.21 35.04
CA LYS A 289 -1.91 40.76 35.52
C LYS A 289 -3.21 40.88 34.67
N ALA A 290 -3.87 39.72 34.56
CA ALA A 290 -5.31 39.36 34.68
C ALA A 290 -6.44 40.40 34.65
N ARG A 291 -7.51 40.09 33.89
CA ARG A 291 -8.90 39.94 34.42
C ARG A 291 -9.86 39.32 33.40
N ALA A 292 -10.76 38.48 33.91
CA ALA A 292 -11.89 37.87 33.22
C ALA A 292 -13.10 38.82 33.16
N SER A 293 -13.96 38.65 32.15
CA SER A 293 -15.38 39.02 32.24
C SER A 293 -16.26 38.15 31.35
N THR A 294 -17.22 37.54 32.00
CA THR A 294 -18.33 36.69 31.56
C THR A 294 -19.34 37.43 30.68
N LEU A 295 -19.97 36.73 29.72
CA LEU A 295 -21.35 37.02 29.32
C LEU A 295 -22.01 35.76 28.74
N ALA A 296 -22.98 35.26 29.50
CA ALA A 296 -23.85 34.14 29.17
C ALA A 296 -25.01 34.57 28.25
N LYS A 297 -25.46 33.68 27.37
CA LYS A 297 -26.85 33.65 26.86
C LYS A 297 -27.32 32.20 26.70
N THR A 298 -28.61 32.03 26.94
CA THR A 298 -29.34 30.86 27.45
C THR A 298 -30.19 30.14 26.40
N GLY A 299 -30.36 28.82 26.59
CA GLY A 299 -31.55 28.02 26.20
C GLY A 299 -31.33 26.91 25.16
N PRO A 300 -32.18 25.85 25.11
CA PRO A 300 -32.93 25.15 26.16
C PRO A 300 -32.39 23.72 26.42
N ALA A 301 -32.70 23.17 27.60
CA ALA A 301 -32.20 21.89 28.09
C ALA A 301 -32.88 20.67 27.45
N GLU A 302 -32.08 19.81 26.80
CA GLU A 302 -32.43 18.39 26.59
C GLU A 302 -31.99 17.59 27.83
N ALA A 303 -32.92 16.86 28.42
CA ALA A 303 -32.73 16.10 29.64
C ALA A 303 -31.63 15.03 29.50
N LEU A 304 -30.54 15.23 30.23
CA LEU A 304 -29.47 14.25 30.43
C LEU A 304 -30.03 13.03 31.20
N ILE A 305 -30.03 11.87 30.55
CA ILE A 305 -30.26 10.59 31.22
C ILE A 305 -29.03 10.29 32.08
N THR A 306 -29.16 10.42 33.40
CA THR A 306 -28.13 10.00 34.35
C THR A 306 -28.07 8.47 34.45
N PRO A 307 -26.90 7.83 34.36
CA PRO A 307 -26.76 6.40 34.60
C PRO A 307 -27.06 6.04 36.06
N ARG A 308 -27.65 4.85 36.27
CA ARG A 308 -27.96 4.30 37.60
C ARG A 308 -26.68 4.19 38.43
N LYS A 309 -26.73 4.66 39.68
CA LYS A 309 -25.66 4.46 40.68
C LYS A 309 -25.48 2.96 40.95
N ALA A 310 -24.32 2.42 40.61
CA ALA A 310 -23.74 1.24 41.25
C ALA A 310 -22.21 1.26 41.08
N ASP A 311 -21.53 1.17 42.23
CA ASP A 311 -20.10 1.02 42.53
C ASP A 311 -19.09 1.87 41.75
N THR A 312 -18.72 3.00 42.36
CA THR A 312 -17.58 3.84 42.02
C THR A 312 -16.27 3.06 42.09
N PHE A 313 -15.73 2.68 40.93
CA PHE A 313 -14.39 2.12 40.78
C PHE A 313 -13.36 3.25 40.58
N SER A 314 -12.42 3.42 41.51
CA SER A 314 -11.33 4.42 41.44
C SER A 314 -9.98 3.74 41.18
N LEU A 315 -9.33 4.13 40.08
CA LEU A 315 -8.00 3.67 39.65
C LEU A 315 -6.84 4.17 40.54
N LEU A 316 -7.10 5.00 41.55
CA LEU A 316 -6.06 5.60 42.41
C LEU A 316 -5.64 4.72 43.60
N THR A 317 -6.20 3.51 43.74
CA THR A 317 -5.98 2.66 44.93
C THR A 317 -5.10 1.42 44.67
N VAL A 318 -4.58 1.23 43.45
CA VAL A 318 -3.68 0.11 43.16
C VAL A 318 -2.23 0.60 43.22
N PRO A 319 -1.39 0.10 44.15
CA PRO A 319 0.02 0.47 44.19
C PRO A 319 0.71 -0.02 42.92
N LEU A 320 1.24 0.92 42.15
CA LEU A 320 2.15 0.68 41.04
C LEU A 320 3.57 0.59 41.59
N GLU A 321 3.94 -0.50 42.30
CA GLU A 321 5.35 -0.93 42.41
C GLU A 321 5.57 -2.26 43.17
N SER A 322 6.47 -3.07 42.58
CA SER A 322 7.37 -4.10 43.16
C SER A 322 6.70 -5.38 43.74
N GLU A 323 7.28 -6.59 43.78
CA GLU A 323 8.66 -7.01 44.05
C GLU A 323 9.00 -8.41 43.45
N LYS A 324 10.30 -8.70 43.40
CA LYS A 324 10.90 -10.03 43.14
C LYS A 324 10.59 -11.01 44.27
N VAL A 325 9.88 -12.10 44.00
CA VAL A 325 9.69 -13.18 44.98
C VAL A 325 10.89 -14.14 44.96
N LYS A 326 11.64 -14.15 46.06
CA LYS A 326 12.72 -15.09 46.38
C LYS A 326 12.17 -16.49 46.64
N THR A 327 12.94 -17.48 46.22
CA THR A 327 12.83 -18.90 46.54
C THR A 327 12.94 -19.15 48.05
N LYS A 328 12.03 -19.96 48.60
CA LYS A 328 12.25 -20.67 49.86
C LYS A 328 11.81 -22.13 49.74
N LYS A 329 12.80 -23.00 49.95
CA LYS A 329 12.73 -24.45 50.11
C LYS A 329 12.33 -24.73 51.56
N ARG A 330 11.30 -25.54 51.81
CA ARG A 330 11.16 -26.31 53.05
C ARG A 330 10.31 -27.56 52.81
N SER A 331 10.73 -28.61 53.49
CA SER A 331 10.45 -30.03 53.32
C SER A 331 9.54 -30.59 54.43
N ARG A 332 9.16 -31.87 54.24
CA ARG A 332 8.41 -32.85 55.07
C ARG A 332 6.88 -32.86 54.88
N GLU A 333 6.31 -33.92 54.28
CA GLU A 333 5.96 -35.26 54.85
C GLU A 333 4.84 -35.09 55.89
N GLU A 334 3.67 -35.74 55.86
CA GLU A 334 3.14 -36.98 55.27
C GLU A 334 1.59 -36.88 55.26
N SER A 335 0.91 -37.54 54.32
CA SER A 335 -0.11 -38.56 54.62
C SER A 335 -0.90 -38.93 53.36
N SER A 336 -0.79 -40.21 53.03
CA SER A 336 -1.57 -40.99 52.10
C SER A 336 -3.09 -40.84 52.24
N ASN A 337 -3.79 -40.67 51.12
CA ASN A 337 -4.99 -41.47 50.85
C ASN A 337 -5.29 -41.51 49.35
N ALA A 338 -4.98 -42.68 48.77
CA ALA A 338 -5.55 -43.10 47.50
C ALA A 338 -7.03 -43.47 47.75
N SER A 339 -7.93 -42.92 46.93
CA SER A 339 -9.31 -43.37 46.83
C SER A 339 -9.72 -43.30 45.37
N THR A 340 -9.47 -44.42 44.71
CA THR A 340 -10.11 -44.88 43.48
C THR A 340 -11.59 -44.54 43.46
N SER A 341 -11.99 -43.67 42.54
CA SER A 341 -13.41 -43.41 42.24
C SER A 341 -14.03 -44.66 41.58
N PRO A 342 -15.22 -45.10 42.00
CA PRO A 342 -15.84 -46.30 41.46
C PRO A 342 -16.31 -46.05 40.03
N SER A 343 -15.92 -46.95 39.12
CA SER A 343 -16.43 -47.04 37.77
C SER A 343 -17.94 -47.24 37.79
N ARG A 344 -18.70 -46.16 37.65
CA ARG A 344 -20.14 -46.23 37.34
C ARG A 344 -20.30 -46.88 35.97
N SER A 345 -20.94 -48.04 35.96
CA SER A 345 -21.09 -48.92 34.80
C SER A 345 -21.68 -48.22 33.55
N PRO A 346 -21.13 -48.47 32.34
CA PRO A 346 -21.53 -47.81 31.09
C PRO A 346 -22.99 -48.05 30.68
N ALA A 347 -23.64 -49.09 31.23
CA ALA A 347 -25.01 -49.46 30.91
C ALA A 347 -26.07 -48.44 31.38
N ARG A 348 -25.91 -47.79 32.56
CA ARG A 348 -26.89 -46.79 33.07
C ARG A 348 -26.84 -45.48 32.27
N LYS A 349 -25.65 -45.04 31.83
CA LYS A 349 -25.49 -43.85 30.97
C LYS A 349 -26.10 -44.08 29.57
N ALA A 350 -26.00 -45.30 29.04
CA ALA A 350 -26.63 -45.66 27.76
C ALA A 350 -28.17 -45.64 27.85
N GLY A 351 -28.76 -46.15 28.95
CA GLY A 351 -30.21 -46.13 29.19
C GLY A 351 -30.78 -44.72 29.31
N GLN A 352 -30.09 -43.84 30.05
CA GLN A 352 -30.49 -42.44 30.23
C GLN A 352 -30.36 -41.63 28.92
N ARG A 353 -29.29 -41.85 28.14
CA ARG A 353 -29.15 -41.28 26.78
C ARG A 353 -30.24 -41.74 25.84
N ARG A 354 -30.60 -43.04 25.83
CA ARG A 354 -31.69 -43.58 25.00
C ARG A 354 -33.05 -42.99 25.38
N LEU A 355 -33.32 -42.78 26.67
CA LEU A 355 -34.58 -42.18 27.13
C LEU A 355 -34.68 -40.69 26.74
N VAL A 356 -33.59 -39.93 26.88
CA VAL A 356 -33.51 -38.52 26.45
C VAL A 356 -33.63 -38.41 24.92
N GLN A 357 -32.95 -39.27 24.16
CA GLN A 357 -33.08 -39.34 22.70
C GLN A 357 -34.50 -39.72 22.26
N ARG A 358 -35.17 -40.63 22.99
CA ARG A 358 -36.56 -41.03 22.70
C ARG A 358 -37.56 -39.91 23.01
N ARG A 359 -37.34 -39.13 24.08
CA ARG A 359 -38.13 -37.92 24.38
C ARG A 359 -37.87 -36.79 23.39
N ALA A 360 -36.61 -36.56 23.01
CA ALA A 360 -36.24 -35.60 21.97
C ALA A 360 -36.82 -35.98 20.60
N ARG A 361 -36.78 -37.26 20.22
CA ARG A 361 -37.44 -37.78 19.02
C ARG A 361 -38.96 -37.65 19.07
N ARG A 362 -39.61 -37.89 20.21
CA ARG A 362 -41.06 -37.69 20.36
C ARG A 362 -41.45 -36.22 20.26
N ARG A 363 -40.67 -35.30 20.85
CA ARG A 363 -40.87 -33.84 20.70
C ARG A 363 -40.62 -33.38 19.26
N ALA A 364 -39.54 -33.82 18.63
CA ALA A 364 -39.25 -33.51 17.23
C ALA A 364 -40.33 -34.06 16.29
N LYS A 365 -40.83 -35.27 16.54
CA LYS A 365 -41.94 -35.87 15.79
C LYS A 365 -43.23 -35.06 15.98
N ALA A 366 -43.60 -34.69 17.21
CA ALA A 366 -44.76 -33.85 17.47
C ALA A 366 -44.65 -32.43 16.85
N MET A 367 -43.44 -31.86 16.78
CA MET A 367 -43.19 -30.56 16.12
C MET A 367 -43.23 -30.64 14.59
N VAL A 368 -42.79 -31.76 14.00
CA VAL A 368 -42.83 -32.01 12.55
C VAL A 368 -44.24 -32.38 12.08
N ASP A 369 -45.00 -33.11 12.90
CA ASP A 369 -46.37 -33.56 12.57
C ASP A 369 -47.41 -32.43 12.68
N HIS A 370 -47.11 -31.33 13.40
CA HIS A 370 -47.95 -30.13 13.44
C HIS A 370 -47.92 -29.37 12.09
N HIS A 371 -48.77 -29.80 11.17
CA HIS A 371 -49.03 -29.12 9.91
C HIS A 371 -49.88 -27.87 10.15
N LEU A 372 -49.24 -26.70 10.21
CA LEU A 372 -49.91 -25.42 10.07
C LEU A 372 -49.69 -24.92 8.63
N ASP A 373 -50.79 -24.72 7.90
CA ASP A 373 -50.85 -24.03 6.60
C ASP A 373 -50.10 -24.67 5.41
N GLY A 374 -49.98 -26.00 5.37
CA GLY A 374 -49.48 -26.72 4.18
C GLY A 374 -47.98 -26.56 3.89
N VAL A 375 -47.21 -26.09 4.86
CA VAL A 375 -45.74 -25.96 4.80
C VAL A 375 -45.13 -26.68 6.00
N SER A 376 -44.15 -27.55 5.76
CA SER A 376 -43.54 -28.38 6.82
C SER A 376 -42.79 -27.54 7.85
N HIS A 377 -42.66 -28.06 9.08
CA HIS A 377 -41.90 -27.40 10.15
C HIS A 377 -40.46 -27.05 9.72
N LEU A 378 -39.82 -27.91 8.94
CA LEU A 378 -38.46 -27.70 8.45
C LEU A 378 -38.39 -26.56 7.40
N GLU A 379 -39.41 -26.43 6.56
CA GLU A 379 -39.52 -25.31 5.62
C GLU A 379 -39.74 -23.98 6.34
N GLN A 380 -40.51 -23.98 7.44
CA GLN A 380 -40.70 -22.78 8.26
C GLN A 380 -39.41 -22.34 8.96
N GLN A 381 -38.55 -23.29 9.34
CA GLN A 381 -37.26 -23.00 9.98
C GLN A 381 -36.14 -22.64 8.99
N ALA A 382 -36.41 -22.66 7.67
CA ALA A 382 -35.42 -22.29 6.65
C ALA A 382 -34.97 -20.82 6.76
N VAL A 383 -35.79 -19.95 7.35
CA VAL A 383 -35.52 -18.53 7.53
C VAL A 383 -35.87 -18.11 8.96
N GLY A 384 -34.92 -17.48 9.67
CA GLY A 384 -35.16 -17.00 11.04
C GLY A 384 -36.26 -15.91 11.12
N GLU A 385 -36.95 -15.84 12.26
CA GLU A 385 -38.19 -15.05 12.45
C GLU A 385 -38.05 -13.57 12.04
N ALA A 386 -36.96 -12.91 12.42
CA ALA A 386 -36.70 -11.51 12.05
C ALA A 386 -36.55 -11.31 10.53
N THR A 387 -35.98 -12.29 9.83
CA THR A 387 -35.83 -12.25 8.37
C THR A 387 -37.17 -12.53 7.69
N SER A 388 -37.98 -13.44 8.25
CA SER A 388 -39.34 -13.73 7.77
C SER A 388 -40.23 -12.48 7.81
N LYS A 389 -40.25 -11.74 8.93
CA LYS A 389 -40.97 -10.45 9.04
C LYS A 389 -40.54 -9.43 7.98
N GLN A 390 -39.24 -9.37 7.69
CA GLN A 390 -38.70 -8.46 6.68
C GLN A 390 -39.07 -8.89 5.25
N TYR A 391 -39.07 -10.19 4.96
CA TYR A 391 -39.53 -10.73 3.68
C TYR A 391 -41.01 -10.45 3.46
N GLN A 392 -41.84 -10.63 4.48
CA GLN A 392 -43.27 -10.37 4.41
C GLN A 392 -43.55 -8.88 4.10
N LYS A 393 -42.82 -7.96 4.73
CA LYS A 393 -42.95 -6.51 4.46
C LYS A 393 -42.62 -6.14 3.01
N GLU A 394 -41.49 -6.63 2.48
CA GLU A 394 -41.09 -6.33 1.10
C GLU A 394 -42.04 -7.00 0.09
N LEU A 395 -42.49 -8.23 0.36
CA LEU A 395 -43.46 -8.94 -0.47
C LEU A 395 -44.81 -8.21 -0.49
N GLN A 396 -45.33 -7.77 0.66
CA GLN A 396 -46.56 -6.98 0.72
C GLN A 396 -46.45 -5.68 -0.09
N SER A 397 -45.31 -5.00 -0.01
CA SER A 397 -45.06 -3.77 -0.77
C SER A 397 -45.08 -4.00 -2.29
N PHE A 398 -44.55 -5.14 -2.75
CA PHE A 398 -44.65 -5.56 -4.15
C PHE A 398 -46.08 -5.95 -4.51
N LEU A 399 -46.77 -6.74 -3.69
CA LEU A 399 -48.15 -7.16 -3.95
C LEU A 399 -49.09 -5.95 -4.06
N SER A 400 -48.93 -4.91 -3.23
CA SER A 400 -49.71 -3.68 -3.34
C SER A 400 -49.46 -2.92 -4.64
N PHE A 401 -48.24 -3.00 -5.19
CA PHE A 401 -47.90 -2.40 -6.48
C PHE A 401 -48.45 -3.21 -7.66
N ALA A 402 -48.38 -4.53 -7.56
CA ALA A 402 -48.59 -5.46 -8.66
C ALA A 402 -50.06 -5.90 -8.81
N LYS A 403 -50.83 -6.04 -7.71
CA LYS A 403 -52.26 -6.43 -7.77
C LYS A 403 -53.10 -5.50 -8.68
N PRO A 404 -53.01 -4.16 -8.59
CA PRO A 404 -53.76 -3.27 -9.48
C PRO A 404 -53.32 -3.33 -10.95
N ARG A 405 -52.19 -3.98 -11.26
CA ARG A 405 -51.60 -4.11 -12.60
C ARG A 405 -51.82 -5.51 -13.19
N GLY A 406 -52.78 -6.28 -12.65
CA GLY A 406 -53.15 -7.59 -13.16
C GLY A 406 -52.21 -8.72 -12.75
N LEU A 407 -51.60 -8.66 -11.55
CA LEU A 407 -50.72 -9.73 -11.07
C LEU A 407 -51.45 -11.07 -10.95
N VAL A 408 -50.97 -12.07 -11.70
CA VAL A 408 -51.37 -13.47 -11.58
C VAL A 408 -50.14 -14.30 -11.22
N MET A 409 -50.09 -14.81 -9.99
CA MET A 409 -48.92 -15.51 -9.43
C MET A 409 -48.61 -16.87 -10.08
N THR A 410 -49.53 -17.41 -10.89
CA THR A 410 -49.32 -18.64 -11.67
C THR A 410 -48.65 -18.39 -13.02
N ASN A 411 -48.61 -17.14 -13.49
CA ASN A 411 -48.05 -16.77 -14.79
C ASN A 411 -46.67 -16.12 -14.63
N ALA A 412 -45.62 -16.92 -14.84
CA ALA A 412 -44.23 -16.47 -14.78
C ALA A 412 -43.95 -15.21 -15.61
N LYS A 413 -44.53 -15.08 -16.81
CA LYS A 413 -44.26 -13.96 -17.73
C LYS A 413 -44.79 -12.63 -17.17
N ILE A 414 -45.97 -12.66 -16.56
CA ILE A 414 -46.58 -11.50 -15.91
C ILE A 414 -45.81 -11.12 -14.65
N VAL A 415 -45.49 -12.11 -13.81
CA VAL A 415 -44.70 -11.91 -12.59
C VAL A 415 -43.32 -11.33 -12.91
N ASP A 416 -42.63 -11.88 -13.92
CA ASP A 416 -41.30 -11.42 -14.37
C ASP A 416 -41.35 -9.98 -14.89
N GLY A 417 -42.38 -9.62 -15.66
CA GLY A 417 -42.60 -8.24 -16.13
C GLY A 417 -42.83 -7.25 -14.99
N LEU A 418 -43.76 -7.55 -14.09
CA LEU A 418 -44.11 -6.67 -12.96
C LEU A 418 -42.96 -6.51 -11.96
N LEU A 419 -42.12 -7.55 -11.79
CA LEU A 419 -40.92 -7.45 -10.97
C LEU A 419 -39.89 -6.50 -11.56
N VAL A 420 -39.69 -6.53 -12.88
CA VAL A 420 -38.80 -5.58 -13.57
C VAL A 420 -39.29 -4.16 -13.36
N ASP A 421 -40.59 -3.91 -13.55
CA ASP A 421 -41.17 -2.57 -13.38
C ASP A 421 -41.04 -2.07 -11.94
N TYR A 422 -41.29 -2.94 -10.97
CA TYR A 422 -41.13 -2.60 -9.55
C TYR A 422 -39.66 -2.32 -9.19
N MET A 423 -38.71 -3.11 -9.71
CA MET A 423 -37.28 -2.85 -9.52
C MET A 423 -36.84 -1.53 -10.15
N ASN A 424 -37.34 -1.21 -11.34
CA ASN A 424 -37.09 0.08 -11.99
C ASN A 424 -37.64 1.23 -11.16
N ARG A 425 -38.86 1.12 -10.64
CA ARG A 425 -39.42 2.12 -9.72
C ARG A 425 -38.56 2.28 -8.47
N MET A 426 -38.19 1.18 -7.82
CA MET A 426 -37.30 1.25 -6.64
C MET A 426 -35.97 1.96 -6.95
N TYR A 427 -35.43 1.75 -8.14
CA TYR A 427 -34.20 2.42 -8.59
C TYR A 427 -34.42 3.92 -8.80
N LEU A 428 -35.52 4.31 -9.45
CA LEU A 428 -35.90 5.72 -9.66
C LEU A 428 -36.16 6.44 -8.33
N ASP A 429 -36.75 5.75 -7.35
CA ASP A 429 -36.97 6.24 -5.98
C ASP A 429 -35.65 6.33 -5.16
N GLY A 430 -34.51 5.99 -5.75
CA GLY A 430 -33.18 6.11 -5.12
C GLY A 430 -32.86 5.01 -4.10
N HIS A 431 -33.65 3.94 -4.04
CA HIS A 431 -33.34 2.81 -3.18
C HIS A 431 -32.07 2.06 -3.64
N GLN A 432 -31.48 1.29 -2.73
CA GLN A 432 -30.30 0.47 -3.01
C GLN A 432 -30.72 -0.94 -3.41
N SER A 433 -29.89 -1.62 -4.22
CA SER A 433 -30.19 -2.97 -4.74
C SER A 433 -30.51 -4.02 -3.67
N TYR A 434 -30.05 -3.84 -2.42
CA TYR A 434 -30.30 -4.79 -1.33
C TYR A 434 -31.80 -5.00 -1.05
N ARG A 435 -32.66 -3.99 -1.32
CA ARG A 435 -34.11 -4.13 -1.19
C ARG A 435 -34.67 -5.06 -2.27
N ALA A 436 -34.21 -4.91 -3.51
CA ALA A 436 -34.58 -5.80 -4.61
C ALA A 436 -34.03 -7.24 -4.40
N ASP A 437 -32.83 -7.38 -3.83
CA ASP A 437 -32.27 -8.68 -3.42
C ASP A 437 -33.17 -9.38 -2.40
N ARG A 438 -33.67 -8.64 -1.40
CA ARG A 438 -34.61 -9.15 -0.39
C ARG A 438 -35.97 -9.51 -0.98
N LEU A 439 -36.50 -8.68 -1.88
CA LEU A 439 -37.75 -8.99 -2.57
C LEU A 439 -37.65 -10.30 -3.35
N MET A 440 -36.58 -10.48 -4.13
CA MET A 440 -36.35 -11.74 -4.84
C MET A 440 -36.24 -12.91 -3.88
N ALA A 441 -35.49 -12.78 -2.78
CA ALA A 441 -35.41 -13.83 -1.78
C ALA A 441 -36.77 -14.16 -1.13
N ALA A 442 -37.58 -13.14 -0.86
CA ALA A 442 -38.94 -13.29 -0.32
C ALA A 442 -39.87 -14.02 -1.30
N ILE A 443 -39.78 -13.72 -2.60
CA ILE A 443 -40.56 -14.41 -3.64
C ILE A 443 -40.14 -15.86 -3.75
N LEU A 444 -38.84 -16.15 -3.80
CA LEU A 444 -38.34 -17.53 -3.90
C LEU A 444 -38.68 -18.36 -2.64
N HIS A 445 -38.74 -17.71 -1.48
CA HIS A 445 -39.14 -18.35 -0.23
C HIS A 445 -40.64 -18.66 -0.19
N ARG A 446 -41.50 -17.70 -0.61
CA ARG A 446 -42.96 -17.88 -0.59
C ARG A 446 -43.50 -18.67 -1.78
N PHE A 447 -42.80 -18.65 -2.90
CA PHE A 447 -43.19 -19.26 -4.17
C PHE A 447 -42.02 -20.10 -4.73
N PRO A 448 -41.76 -21.30 -4.19
CA PRO A 448 -40.65 -22.17 -4.58
C PRO A 448 -40.65 -22.58 -6.05
N GLN A 449 -41.80 -22.49 -6.75
CA GLN A 449 -41.92 -22.73 -8.20
C GLN A 449 -41.04 -21.79 -9.04
N PHE A 450 -40.69 -20.61 -8.53
CA PHE A 450 -39.75 -19.69 -9.17
C PHE A 450 -38.28 -19.95 -8.78
N GLY A 451 -38.05 -20.95 -7.92
CA GLY A 451 -36.78 -21.39 -7.41
C GLY A 451 -35.84 -21.97 -8.46
N ARG A 452 -34.60 -22.28 -8.05
CA ARG A 452 -33.60 -22.92 -8.92
C ARG A 452 -34.11 -24.26 -9.48
N LEU A 453 -34.76 -25.06 -8.63
CA LEU A 453 -35.35 -26.36 -8.97
C LEU A 453 -36.83 -26.26 -9.37
N GLY A 454 -37.41 -25.05 -9.39
CA GLY A 454 -38.79 -24.84 -9.81
C GLY A 454 -38.96 -24.92 -11.32
N ASP A 455 -40.18 -25.17 -11.77
CA ASP A 455 -40.60 -25.29 -13.17
C ASP A 455 -40.74 -23.94 -13.88
N GLN A 456 -40.93 -22.84 -13.15
CA GLN A 456 -41.12 -21.50 -13.69
C GLN A 456 -39.88 -20.61 -13.49
N LYS A 457 -39.47 -19.86 -14.52
CA LYS A 457 -38.25 -19.01 -14.49
C LYS A 457 -38.57 -17.52 -14.66
N LEU A 458 -37.76 -16.67 -14.02
CA LEU A 458 -37.89 -15.19 -14.02
C LEU A 458 -36.67 -14.49 -14.64
N PRO A 459 -36.36 -14.72 -15.93
CA PRO A 459 -35.10 -14.27 -16.54
C PRO A 459 -34.96 -12.74 -16.61
N ARG A 460 -36.04 -11.99 -16.83
CA ARG A 460 -35.97 -10.52 -16.97
C ARG A 460 -35.71 -9.86 -15.63
N ALA A 461 -36.36 -10.32 -14.56
CA ALA A 461 -36.15 -9.83 -13.19
C ALA A 461 -34.71 -10.06 -12.74
N TRP A 462 -34.12 -11.23 -13.03
CA TRP A 462 -32.70 -11.49 -12.75
C TRP A 462 -31.76 -10.57 -13.54
N ARG A 463 -32.07 -10.31 -14.82
CA ARG A 463 -31.29 -9.37 -15.65
C ARG A 463 -31.42 -7.93 -15.14
N ALA A 464 -32.62 -7.49 -14.77
CA ALA A 464 -32.89 -6.18 -14.18
C ALA A 464 -32.15 -6.02 -12.85
N LEU A 465 -32.19 -7.02 -11.97
CA LEU A 465 -31.46 -7.02 -10.71
C LEU A 465 -29.94 -6.94 -10.93
N LYS A 466 -29.40 -7.64 -11.94
CA LYS A 466 -27.99 -7.52 -12.33
C LYS A 466 -27.64 -6.10 -12.76
N GLY A 467 -28.50 -5.46 -13.57
CA GLY A 467 -28.36 -4.06 -13.97
C GLY A 467 -28.43 -3.11 -12.77
N TYR A 468 -29.41 -3.30 -11.88
CA TYR A 468 -29.61 -2.51 -10.67
C TYR A 468 -28.39 -2.58 -9.74
N ARG A 469 -27.83 -3.77 -9.49
CA ARG A 469 -26.59 -3.94 -8.71
C ARG A 469 -25.38 -3.23 -9.34
N ARG A 470 -25.31 -3.17 -10.68
CA ARG A 470 -24.23 -2.45 -11.40
C ARG A 470 -24.37 -0.93 -11.25
N LEU A 471 -25.59 -0.42 -11.33
CA LEU A 471 -25.89 1.02 -11.23
C LEU A 471 -25.87 1.52 -9.77
N THR A 472 -26.14 0.66 -8.80
CA THR A 472 -26.10 0.97 -7.36
C THR A 472 -25.09 0.08 -6.61
N PRO A 473 -23.78 0.23 -6.87
CA PRO A 473 -22.78 -0.57 -6.20
C PRO A 473 -22.83 -0.36 -4.69
N GLY A 474 -22.90 -1.44 -3.93
CA GLY A 474 -22.99 -1.39 -2.47
C GLY A 474 -21.84 -0.58 -1.86
N LYS A 475 -22.18 0.45 -1.06
CA LYS A 475 -21.20 1.24 -0.32
C LYS A 475 -20.63 0.40 0.83
N SER A 476 -19.33 0.14 0.79
CA SER A 476 -18.65 -0.43 1.98
C SER A 476 -18.69 0.60 3.09
N ARG A 477 -19.11 0.19 4.29
CA ARG A 477 -19.02 1.02 5.49
C ARG A 477 -17.55 1.40 5.73
N LEU A 478 -17.33 2.67 6.09
CA LEU A 478 -16.01 3.22 6.36
C LEU A 478 -15.44 2.60 7.64
N ALA A 479 -14.16 2.25 7.60
CA ALA A 479 -13.37 1.92 8.77
C ALA A 479 -12.80 3.21 9.38
N TYR A 480 -12.75 3.27 10.70
CA TYR A 480 -12.21 4.41 11.44
C TYR A 480 -10.85 4.07 12.08
N PRO A 481 -9.95 5.05 12.23
CA PRO A 481 -8.65 4.83 12.84
C PRO A 481 -8.77 4.51 14.33
N LEU A 482 -7.75 3.82 14.88
CA LEU A 482 -7.70 3.47 16.30
C LEU A 482 -7.85 4.69 17.22
N ALA A 483 -7.31 5.85 16.82
CA ALA A 483 -7.41 7.09 17.59
C ALA A 483 -8.86 7.52 17.85
N LEU A 484 -9.76 7.34 16.89
CA LEU A 484 -11.18 7.67 17.07
C LEU A 484 -11.83 6.73 18.09
N TRP A 485 -11.56 5.42 17.99
CA TRP A 485 -12.10 4.44 18.94
C TRP A 485 -11.53 4.63 20.35
N ALA A 486 -10.26 5.01 20.46
CA ALA A 486 -9.64 5.38 21.73
C ALA A 486 -10.30 6.63 22.32
N ALA A 487 -10.54 7.67 21.52
CA ALA A 487 -11.23 8.88 21.97
C ALA A 487 -12.67 8.58 22.46
N PHE A 488 -13.41 7.75 21.71
CA PHE A 488 -14.74 7.29 22.13
C PHE A 488 -14.70 6.50 23.44
N ALA A 489 -13.71 5.61 23.61
CA ALA A 489 -13.55 4.84 24.84
C ALA A 489 -13.19 5.73 26.04
N VAL A 490 -12.35 6.75 25.82
CA VAL A 490 -12.02 7.75 26.86
C VAL A 490 -13.26 8.55 27.25
N GLU A 491 -14.07 8.96 26.28
CA GLU A 491 -15.30 9.71 26.55
C GLU A 491 -16.35 8.85 27.27
N LEU A 492 -16.52 7.59 26.86
CA LEU A 492 -17.34 6.62 27.58
C LEU A 492 -16.89 6.45 29.03
N LYS A 493 -15.57 6.35 29.26
CA LYS A 493 -15.02 6.30 30.62
C LYS A 493 -15.33 7.58 31.39
N ARG A 494 -15.19 8.76 30.77
CA ARG A 494 -15.49 10.06 31.38
C ARG A 494 -16.95 10.17 31.82
N LEU A 495 -17.87 9.57 31.06
CA LEU A 495 -19.30 9.48 31.36
C LEU A 495 -19.66 8.38 32.37
N GLY A 496 -18.67 7.68 32.94
CA GLY A 496 -18.88 6.59 33.91
C GLY A 496 -19.19 5.22 33.27
N CYS A 497 -19.20 5.12 31.94
CA CYS A 497 -19.55 3.91 31.19
C CYS A 497 -18.31 3.06 30.86
N LEU A 498 -17.50 2.70 31.87
CA LEU A 498 -16.22 2.00 31.67
C LEU A 498 -16.37 0.64 30.95
N ARG A 499 -17.40 -0.14 31.28
CA ARG A 499 -17.66 -1.43 30.64
C ARG A 499 -18.01 -1.28 29.15
N MET A 500 -18.75 -0.24 28.77
CA MET A 500 -19.01 0.08 27.36
C MET A 500 -17.73 0.49 26.62
N ALA A 501 -16.84 1.24 27.29
CA ALA A 501 -15.53 1.61 26.73
C ALA A 501 -14.68 0.37 26.43
N LEU A 502 -14.60 -0.56 27.39
CA LEU A 502 -13.90 -1.83 27.23
C LEU A 502 -14.53 -2.70 26.15
N PHE A 503 -15.86 -2.80 26.13
CA PHE A 503 -16.59 -3.53 25.10
C PHE A 503 -16.26 -3.04 23.69
N MET A 504 -16.22 -1.72 23.49
CA MET A 504 -15.86 -1.11 22.21
C MET A 504 -14.45 -1.50 21.76
N LEU A 505 -13.47 -1.38 22.66
CA LEU A 505 -12.08 -1.72 22.36
C LEU A 505 -11.91 -3.22 22.12
N LEU A 506 -12.63 -4.08 22.85
CA LEU A 506 -12.69 -5.51 22.57
C LEU A 506 -13.36 -5.81 21.23
N ALA A 507 -14.43 -5.10 20.84
CA ALA A 507 -15.07 -5.27 19.54
C ALA A 507 -14.11 -4.91 18.39
N VAL A 508 -13.33 -3.83 18.54
CA VAL A 508 -12.28 -3.44 17.58
C VAL A 508 -11.14 -4.48 17.57
N SER A 509 -10.73 -5.00 18.72
CA SER A 509 -9.64 -5.97 18.81
C SER A 509 -10.01 -7.35 18.28
N THR A 510 -11.18 -7.87 18.63
CA THR A 510 -11.61 -9.25 18.31
C THR A 510 -12.29 -9.35 16.95
N TYR A 511 -12.78 -8.23 16.42
CA TYR A 511 -13.66 -8.15 15.25
C TYR A 511 -15.00 -8.84 15.46
N ALA A 512 -15.35 -9.19 16.69
CA ALA A 512 -16.62 -9.85 17.01
C ALA A 512 -17.80 -8.99 16.51
N ARG A 513 -18.91 -9.64 16.15
CA ARG A 513 -20.15 -8.88 15.91
C ARG A 513 -20.60 -8.30 17.24
N PRO A 514 -21.09 -7.04 17.29
CA PRO A 514 -21.51 -6.44 18.55
C PRO A 514 -22.50 -7.31 19.34
N SER A 515 -23.51 -7.88 18.67
CA SER A 515 -24.48 -8.78 19.31
C SER A 515 -23.90 -10.12 19.77
N GLU A 516 -22.81 -10.58 19.15
CA GLU A 516 -22.13 -11.81 19.54
C GLU A 516 -21.26 -11.58 20.78
N LEU A 517 -20.52 -10.47 20.79
CA LEU A 517 -19.72 -10.06 21.95
C LEU A 517 -20.59 -9.72 23.16
N LEU A 518 -21.76 -9.09 22.94
CA LEU A 518 -22.65 -8.68 24.02
C LEU A 518 -23.27 -9.88 24.76
N ARG A 519 -23.43 -11.01 24.06
CA ARG A 519 -23.91 -12.27 24.66
C ARG A 519 -22.82 -13.03 25.43
N ALA A 520 -21.57 -12.59 25.38
CA ALA A 520 -20.48 -13.27 26.08
C ALA A 520 -20.76 -13.30 27.58
N LYS A 521 -20.49 -14.44 28.20
CA LYS A 521 -20.57 -14.64 29.65
C LYS A 521 -19.18 -14.54 30.26
N VAL A 522 -19.08 -14.45 31.57
CA VAL A 522 -17.79 -14.32 32.26
C VAL A 522 -16.86 -15.51 31.99
N PHE A 523 -17.41 -16.72 31.83
CA PHE A 523 -16.63 -17.90 31.48
C PHE A 523 -15.96 -17.80 30.10
N SER A 524 -16.55 -17.05 29.16
CA SER A 524 -16.00 -16.81 27.82
C SER A 524 -14.66 -16.06 27.84
N LEU A 525 -14.36 -15.31 28.91
CA LEU A 525 -13.07 -14.62 29.07
C LEU A 525 -12.05 -15.56 29.72
N VAL A 526 -11.06 -16.03 28.98
CA VAL A 526 -10.11 -17.07 29.42
C VAL A 526 -8.76 -16.43 29.79
N ARG A 527 -8.27 -16.77 31.00
CA ARG A 527 -6.97 -16.33 31.53
C ARG A 527 -5.81 -16.98 30.73
N PRO A 528 -4.66 -16.29 30.59
CA PRO A 528 -3.45 -16.92 30.08
C PRO A 528 -3.01 -18.08 31.00
N ALA A 529 -2.63 -19.21 30.41
CA ALA A 529 -2.16 -20.38 31.15
C ALA A 529 -0.67 -20.62 30.88
N ARG A 530 0.11 -20.80 31.97
CA ARG A 530 1.57 -20.93 31.91
C ARG A 530 1.96 -22.11 31.01
N GLY A 531 2.78 -21.86 30.00
CA GLY A 531 3.20 -22.87 29.02
C GLY A 531 2.22 -23.14 27.87
N ILE A 532 1.01 -22.56 27.88
CA ILE A 532 -0.02 -22.78 26.85
C ILE A 532 -0.32 -21.49 26.09
N THR A 533 -0.74 -20.43 26.79
CA THR A 533 -1.07 -19.14 26.18
C THR A 533 -0.42 -18.00 26.94
N SER A 534 0.20 -17.06 26.20
CA SER A 534 0.85 -15.87 26.76
C SER A 534 -0.08 -14.66 26.87
N SER A 535 -1.30 -14.75 26.35
CA SER A 535 -2.31 -13.68 26.37
C SER A 535 -3.66 -14.21 26.83
N TRP A 536 -4.51 -13.31 27.33
CA TRP A 536 -5.93 -13.58 27.52
C TRP A 536 -6.58 -13.96 26.19
N SER A 537 -7.66 -14.73 26.25
CA SER A 537 -8.44 -15.13 25.07
C SER A 537 -9.92 -14.95 25.32
N LEU A 538 -10.67 -14.68 24.26
CA LEU A 538 -12.13 -14.63 24.28
C LEU A 538 -12.68 -15.83 23.50
N LEU A 539 -13.51 -16.62 24.16
CA LEU A 539 -14.22 -17.76 23.58
C LEU A 539 -15.63 -17.32 23.14
N LEU A 540 -15.87 -17.29 21.84
CA LEU A 540 -17.17 -16.97 21.27
C LEU A 540 -17.94 -18.25 20.88
N ALA A 541 -19.25 -18.24 21.10
CA ALA A 541 -20.15 -19.39 20.87
C ALA A 541 -19.63 -20.70 21.49
N PRO A 542 -19.42 -20.72 22.82
CA PRO A 542 -19.03 -21.93 23.54
C PRO A 542 -20.03 -23.06 23.27
N GLU A 543 -19.53 -24.27 23.02
CA GLU A 543 -20.35 -25.45 22.68
C GLU A 543 -21.41 -25.73 23.76
N GLU A 544 -21.09 -25.45 25.03
CA GLU A 544 -21.98 -25.67 26.18
C GLU A 544 -23.26 -24.84 26.15
N GLU A 545 -23.30 -23.75 25.37
CA GLU A 545 -24.49 -22.93 25.18
C GLU A 545 -25.39 -23.43 24.04
N GLU A 546 -24.95 -24.41 23.24
CA GLU A 546 -25.67 -24.97 22.08
C GLU A 546 -26.13 -23.90 21.05
N ILE A 547 -25.53 -22.70 21.09
CA ILE A 547 -25.84 -21.58 20.19
C ILE A 547 -24.61 -21.29 19.33
N ALA A 548 -24.62 -21.79 18.11
CA ALA A 548 -23.56 -21.55 17.13
C ALA A 548 -23.38 -20.06 16.79
N THR A 549 -22.19 -19.71 16.31
CA THR A 549 -21.96 -18.42 15.63
C THR A 549 -22.86 -18.25 14.41
N LYS A 550 -22.96 -17.02 13.87
CA LYS A 550 -23.67 -16.77 12.60
C LYS A 550 -23.17 -17.62 11.43
N THR A 551 -21.94 -18.13 11.51
CA THR A 551 -21.35 -18.98 10.48
C THR A 551 -21.55 -20.48 10.75
N GLY A 552 -22.16 -20.86 11.86
CA GLY A 552 -22.42 -22.26 12.25
C GLY A 552 -21.28 -22.91 13.03
N ASP A 553 -20.28 -22.13 13.46
CA ASP A 553 -19.10 -22.63 14.18
C ASP A 553 -19.30 -22.49 15.70
N TYR A 554 -18.69 -23.40 16.49
CA TYR A 554 -18.61 -23.36 17.95
C TYR A 554 -17.16 -23.13 18.42
N ASP A 555 -16.97 -22.77 19.69
CA ASP A 555 -15.67 -22.64 20.36
C ASP A 555 -14.64 -21.75 19.64
N VAL A 556 -15.09 -20.60 19.14
CA VAL A 556 -14.20 -19.69 18.44
C VAL A 556 -13.33 -18.94 19.44
N SER A 557 -12.10 -19.42 19.63
CA SER A 557 -11.10 -18.81 20.49
C SER A 557 -10.34 -17.69 19.78
N ILE A 558 -10.40 -16.49 20.34
CA ILE A 558 -9.73 -15.28 19.83
C ILE A 558 -8.73 -14.75 20.86
N PRO A 559 -7.43 -14.74 20.57
CA PRO A 559 -6.45 -14.16 21.49
C PRO A 559 -6.63 -12.63 21.58
N LEU A 560 -6.52 -12.10 22.80
CA LEU A 560 -6.56 -10.68 23.12
C LEU A 560 -5.13 -10.09 23.13
N ASP A 561 -4.42 -10.33 22.04
CA ASP A 561 -2.99 -10.09 21.84
C ASP A 561 -2.68 -8.81 21.06
N SER A 562 -3.67 -7.95 20.82
CA SER A 562 -3.48 -6.66 20.13
C SER A 562 -2.45 -5.79 20.88
N PRO A 563 -1.39 -5.28 20.22
CA PRO A 563 -0.30 -4.56 20.89
C PRO A 563 -0.75 -3.38 21.76
N TRP A 564 -1.81 -2.68 21.32
CA TRP A 564 -2.37 -1.51 22.00
C TRP A 564 -3.29 -1.85 23.20
N LEU A 565 -3.55 -3.13 23.48
CA LEU A 565 -4.24 -3.58 24.70
C LEU A 565 -3.28 -4.12 25.77
N LYS A 566 -2.21 -4.80 25.36
CA LYS A 566 -1.31 -5.57 26.25
C LYS A 566 -0.75 -4.78 27.45
N GLY A 567 -0.53 -3.48 27.32
CA GLY A 567 0.10 -2.68 28.37
C GLY A 567 -0.79 -2.39 29.60
N TRP A 568 -2.12 -2.48 29.47
CA TRP A 568 -3.03 -1.97 30.50
C TRP A 568 -4.31 -2.79 30.69
N SER A 569 -4.71 -3.62 29.72
CA SER A 569 -6.04 -4.26 29.77
C SER A 569 -6.12 -5.44 30.75
N HIS A 570 -4.99 -6.01 31.18
CA HIS A 570 -4.95 -7.21 32.02
C HIS A 570 -5.68 -7.03 33.35
N ALA A 571 -5.41 -5.93 34.08
CA ALA A 571 -6.07 -5.64 35.36
C ALA A 571 -7.60 -5.51 35.22
N LEU A 572 -8.08 -4.97 34.09
CA LEU A 572 -9.51 -4.83 33.83
C LEU A 572 -10.16 -6.17 33.48
N PHE A 573 -9.45 -7.03 32.75
CA PHE A 573 -9.91 -8.40 32.51
C PHE A 573 -9.96 -9.23 33.77
N ASP A 574 -9.00 -9.03 34.69
CA ASP A 574 -9.01 -9.64 36.01
C ASP A 574 -10.26 -9.28 36.80
N CYS A 575 -10.61 -8.00 36.86
CA CYS A 575 -11.83 -7.53 37.51
C CYS A 575 -13.09 -8.13 36.87
N LEU A 576 -13.20 -8.12 35.54
CA LEU A 576 -14.34 -8.72 34.84
C LEU A 576 -14.48 -10.22 35.13
N LYS A 577 -13.36 -10.92 35.36
CA LYS A 577 -13.32 -12.35 35.62
C LYS A 577 -13.73 -12.74 37.06
N GLN A 578 -13.85 -11.78 37.98
CA GLN A 578 -14.26 -12.04 39.38
C GLN A 578 -15.75 -12.37 39.53
N SER A 579 -16.58 -12.02 38.54
CA SER A 579 -18.02 -12.32 38.54
C SER A 579 -18.32 -13.82 38.34
N HIS A 580 -19.54 -14.25 38.69
CA HIS A 580 -19.96 -15.65 38.52
C HIS A 580 -19.80 -16.11 37.06
N PRO A 581 -19.28 -17.33 36.77
CA PRO A 581 -18.95 -17.76 35.42
C PRO A 581 -20.09 -17.62 34.40
N THR A 582 -21.32 -17.94 34.79
CA THR A 582 -22.51 -17.88 33.92
C THR A 582 -23.15 -16.50 33.82
N ALA A 583 -22.68 -15.51 34.60
CA ALA A 583 -23.19 -14.16 34.53
C ALA A 583 -22.84 -13.50 33.18
N PRO A 584 -23.65 -12.55 32.70
CA PRO A 584 -23.30 -11.72 31.56
C PRO A 584 -21.95 -11.01 31.78
N LEU A 585 -21.07 -11.01 30.77
CA LEU A 585 -19.80 -10.28 30.84
C LEU A 585 -20.03 -8.76 30.86
N TRP A 586 -21.16 -8.31 30.30
CA TRP A 586 -21.55 -6.92 30.14
C TRP A 586 -22.86 -6.67 30.91
N ASP A 587 -22.94 -5.52 31.56
CA ASP A 587 -24.06 -5.07 32.40
C ASP A 587 -25.02 -4.13 31.68
N PHE A 588 -24.93 -4.05 30.34
CA PHE A 588 -25.76 -3.20 29.50
C PHE A 588 -26.29 -3.98 28.29
N ASN A 589 -27.36 -3.48 27.68
CA ASN A 589 -27.96 -4.06 26.49
C ASN A 589 -27.58 -3.30 25.20
N TYR A 590 -27.98 -3.85 24.05
CA TYR A 590 -27.59 -3.30 22.76
C TYR A 590 -28.21 -1.92 22.48
N GLN A 591 -29.43 -1.66 22.97
CA GLN A 591 -30.12 -0.38 22.78
C GLN A 591 -29.42 0.73 23.59
N GLU A 592 -29.08 0.46 24.84
CA GLU A 592 -28.31 1.38 25.70
C GLU A 592 -26.96 1.73 25.07
N TYR A 593 -26.23 0.72 24.59
CA TYR A 593 -24.96 0.94 23.89
C TYR A 593 -25.14 1.76 22.61
N GLN A 594 -26.20 1.52 21.84
CA GLN A 594 -26.49 2.28 20.63
C GLN A 594 -26.81 3.75 20.91
N LEU A 595 -27.61 4.04 21.94
CA LEU A 595 -27.96 5.40 22.34
C LEU A 595 -26.71 6.17 22.77
N MET A 596 -25.89 5.56 23.63
CA MET A 596 -24.66 6.18 24.11
C MET A 596 -23.64 6.40 22.97
N MET A 597 -23.51 5.41 22.08
CA MET A 597 -22.71 5.57 20.87
C MET A 597 -23.18 6.73 20.00
N LYS A 598 -24.49 6.91 19.82
CA LYS A 598 -25.05 8.01 19.03
C LYS A 598 -24.75 9.36 19.65
N GLN A 599 -24.93 9.49 20.96
CA GLN A 599 -24.62 10.71 21.71
C GLN A 599 -23.16 11.14 21.53
N ILE A 600 -22.21 10.20 21.68
CA ILE A 600 -20.78 10.47 21.48
C ILE A 600 -20.50 10.76 20.00
N SER A 601 -21.13 10.04 19.08
CA SER A 601 -21.02 10.29 17.64
C SER A 601 -21.36 11.74 17.28
N ASP A 602 -22.45 12.25 17.85
CA ASP A 602 -22.90 13.63 17.63
C ASP A 602 -21.94 14.64 18.24
N MET A 603 -21.43 14.36 19.45
CA MET A 603 -20.42 15.20 20.11
C MET A 603 -19.14 15.35 19.27
N PHE A 604 -18.67 14.26 18.66
CA PHE A 604 -17.47 14.27 17.81
C PHE A 604 -17.75 14.67 16.35
N GLY A 605 -19.01 14.92 15.97
CA GLY A 605 -19.40 15.29 14.60
C GLY A 605 -19.10 14.19 13.57
N VAL A 606 -19.13 12.92 13.97
CA VAL A 606 -18.86 11.77 13.10
C VAL A 606 -20.09 10.85 13.03
N ASP A 607 -20.25 10.09 11.95
CA ASP A 607 -21.34 9.09 11.82
C ASP A 607 -20.78 7.69 12.09
N VAL A 608 -20.95 7.22 13.33
CA VAL A 608 -20.41 5.95 13.83
C VAL A 608 -21.54 5.03 14.29
N THR A 609 -21.47 3.77 13.85
CA THR A 609 -22.37 2.70 14.26
C THR A 609 -21.59 1.58 14.95
N PRO A 610 -22.19 0.84 15.92
CA PRO A 610 -21.53 -0.28 16.61
C PRO A 610 -20.84 -1.28 15.67
N TYR A 611 -21.46 -1.56 14.53
CA TYR A 611 -20.95 -2.53 13.56
C TYR A 611 -19.66 -2.10 12.85
N GLN A 612 -19.31 -0.81 12.85
CA GLN A 612 -18.06 -0.33 12.24
C GLN A 612 -16.80 -0.75 12.98
N THR A 613 -16.90 -1.14 14.26
CA THR A 613 -15.79 -1.73 15.02
C THR A 613 -15.23 -2.97 14.32
N ARG A 614 -16.12 -3.86 13.84
CA ARG A 614 -15.79 -5.07 13.05
C ARG A 614 -15.15 -4.79 11.69
N HIS A 615 -15.30 -3.58 11.15
CA HIS A 615 -14.60 -3.13 9.94
C HIS A 615 -13.31 -2.38 10.24
N SER A 616 -13.22 -1.74 11.40
CA SER A 616 -12.09 -0.93 11.81
C SER A 616 -10.93 -1.80 12.29
N GLY A 617 -11.19 -2.77 13.17
CA GLY A 617 -10.20 -3.73 13.65
C GLY A 617 -9.31 -4.36 12.56
N PRO A 618 -9.88 -5.06 11.57
CA PRO A 618 -9.08 -5.67 10.50
C PRO A 618 -8.34 -4.62 9.68
N SER A 619 -8.93 -3.43 9.46
CA SER A 619 -8.29 -2.36 8.70
C SER A 619 -7.10 -1.76 9.45
N ILE A 620 -7.21 -1.59 10.78
CA ILE A 620 -6.13 -1.13 11.65
C ILE A 620 -4.98 -2.13 11.64
N ASP A 621 -5.28 -3.42 11.80
CA ASP A 621 -4.24 -4.45 11.83
C ASP A 621 -3.56 -4.64 10.49
N ARG A 622 -4.28 -4.48 9.37
CA ARG A 622 -3.68 -4.49 8.03
C ARG A 622 -2.86 -3.23 7.76
N ALA A 623 -3.35 -2.06 8.14
CA ALA A 623 -2.64 -0.78 7.95
C ALA A 623 -1.35 -0.71 8.76
N ARG A 624 -1.36 -1.20 10.01
CA ARG A 624 -0.18 -1.24 10.88
C ARG A 624 0.64 -2.53 10.78
N GLN A 625 0.27 -3.42 9.86
CA GLN A 625 0.92 -4.72 9.66
C GLN A 625 1.01 -5.60 10.92
N TYR A 626 0.08 -5.43 11.87
CA TYR A 626 0.02 -6.26 13.07
C TYR A 626 -0.39 -7.70 12.75
N ARG A 627 -1.18 -7.92 11.68
CA ARG A 627 -1.68 -9.25 11.29
C ARG A 627 -1.72 -9.42 9.78
N SER A 628 -1.45 -10.65 9.33
CA SER A 628 -1.62 -11.08 7.93
C SER A 628 -3.11 -11.16 7.55
N LEU A 629 -3.40 -11.21 6.24
CA LEU A 629 -4.79 -11.35 5.78
C LEU A 629 -5.43 -12.66 6.26
N LEU A 630 -4.66 -13.75 6.35
CA LEU A 630 -5.14 -15.05 6.82
C LEU A 630 -5.50 -15.00 8.32
N GLU A 631 -4.67 -14.35 9.13
CA GLU A 631 -4.97 -14.16 10.56
C GLU A 631 -6.19 -13.28 10.75
N VAL A 632 -6.31 -12.21 9.95
CA VAL A 632 -7.49 -11.35 9.93
C VAL A 632 -8.74 -12.15 9.53
N GLN A 633 -8.63 -13.00 8.50
CA GLN A 633 -9.70 -13.88 8.05
C GLN A 633 -10.19 -14.81 9.16
N LYS A 634 -9.24 -15.51 9.80
CA LYS A 634 -9.51 -16.44 10.91
C LYS A 634 -10.14 -15.72 12.10
N ARG A 635 -9.54 -14.60 12.53
CA ARG A 635 -10.00 -13.80 13.67
C ARG A 635 -11.41 -13.26 13.49
N GLY A 636 -11.73 -12.77 12.30
CA GLY A 636 -13.06 -12.25 12.00
C GLY A 636 -14.07 -13.30 11.52
N GLN A 637 -13.73 -14.59 11.48
CA GLN A 637 -14.60 -15.68 11.01
C GLN A 637 -15.19 -15.40 9.60
N TRP A 638 -14.39 -14.91 8.67
CA TRP A 638 -14.84 -14.69 7.29
C TRP A 638 -14.59 -15.94 6.44
N LYS A 639 -15.66 -16.65 6.04
CA LYS A 639 -15.55 -17.87 5.20
C LYS A 639 -14.97 -17.61 3.81
N ALA A 640 -15.31 -16.48 3.18
CA ALA A 640 -14.87 -16.14 1.82
C ALA A 640 -13.69 -15.16 1.81
N HIS A 641 -12.63 -15.48 1.07
CA HIS A 641 -11.47 -14.60 0.87
C HIS A 641 -11.87 -13.22 0.31
N LYS A 642 -12.87 -13.19 -0.60
CA LYS A 642 -13.43 -11.94 -1.17
C LYS A 642 -13.96 -10.98 -0.09
N SER A 643 -14.44 -11.50 1.03
CA SER A 643 -14.94 -10.70 2.17
C SER A 643 -13.83 -10.11 3.02
N VAL A 644 -12.59 -10.59 2.88
CA VAL A 644 -11.40 -10.13 3.63
C VAL A 644 -10.49 -9.28 2.75
N ALA A 645 -10.40 -9.58 1.45
CA ALA A 645 -9.67 -8.79 0.45
C ALA A 645 -10.10 -7.31 0.39
N ARG A 646 -11.29 -6.98 0.89
CA ARG A 646 -11.72 -5.58 1.08
C ARG A 646 -10.92 -4.81 2.14
N TYR A 647 -10.30 -5.49 3.11
CA TYR A 647 -9.44 -4.87 4.14
C TYR A 647 -7.97 -4.76 3.69
N GLU A 648 -7.61 -5.48 2.63
CA GLU A 648 -6.40 -5.20 1.83
C GLU A 648 -6.49 -3.84 1.14
N LYS A 649 -7.72 -3.33 0.94
CA LYS A 649 -7.95 -1.93 0.56
C LYS A 649 -7.77 -1.02 1.77
N SER A 650 -6.57 -0.99 2.33
CA SER A 650 -6.08 0.10 3.21
C SER A 650 -6.29 1.50 2.60
N ALA A 651 -6.68 1.57 1.31
CA ALA A 651 -6.97 2.76 0.53
C ALA A 651 -8.32 3.49 0.80
N ARG A 652 -9.20 3.08 1.73
CA ARG A 652 -10.46 3.86 2.01
C ARG A 652 -10.82 3.91 3.50
N PRO A 653 -10.48 4.97 4.27
CA PRO A 653 -10.08 6.32 3.87
C PRO A 653 -8.63 6.64 4.33
N GLY A 654 -7.63 6.24 3.54
CA GLY A 654 -6.30 6.79 3.69
C GLY A 654 -6.31 8.21 3.10
N GLN A 655 -5.98 9.22 3.91
CA GLN A 655 -5.65 10.52 3.36
C GLN A 655 -4.52 10.33 2.32
N TYR A 656 -4.47 11.17 1.29
CA TYR A 656 -3.53 11.02 0.19
C TYR A 656 -2.94 12.37 -0.24
N VAL A 657 -1.77 12.34 -0.88
CA VAL A 657 -1.17 13.51 -1.51
C VAL A 657 -1.77 13.70 -2.90
N MET A 658 -2.16 14.94 -3.22
CA MET A 658 -2.60 15.33 -4.55
C MET A 658 -1.41 15.79 -5.38
N ASP A 659 -1.22 15.21 -6.56
CA ASP A 659 -0.26 15.67 -7.56
C ASP A 659 -1.05 16.26 -8.74
N LEU A 660 -1.12 17.59 -8.80
CA LEU A 660 -1.96 18.34 -9.73
C LEU A 660 -1.12 18.98 -10.83
N PHE A 661 -1.61 18.91 -12.07
CA PHE A 661 -0.83 19.21 -13.28
C PHE A 661 0.41 18.31 -13.38
N SER A 662 0.21 17.04 -13.03
CA SER A 662 1.29 16.11 -12.69
C SER A 662 2.15 15.66 -13.89
N GLY A 663 1.76 15.95 -15.12
CA GLY A 663 2.41 15.45 -16.33
C GLY A 663 2.47 13.92 -16.34
N GLN A 664 3.67 13.37 -16.07
CA GLN A 664 3.88 11.91 -15.96
C GLN A 664 3.72 11.34 -14.55
N GLY A 665 3.35 12.16 -13.55
CA GLY A 665 3.14 11.73 -12.16
C GLY A 665 4.43 11.42 -11.40
N GLY A 666 5.52 12.12 -11.69
CA GLY A 666 6.82 11.88 -11.03
C GLY A 666 6.77 12.02 -9.51
N VAL A 667 6.18 13.13 -9.02
CA VAL A 667 6.13 13.44 -7.59
C VAL A 667 5.25 12.45 -6.84
N GLY A 668 4.01 12.22 -7.26
CA GLY A 668 3.17 11.27 -6.55
C GLY A 668 3.64 9.80 -6.65
N ARG A 669 4.43 9.41 -7.67
CA ARG A 669 5.11 8.10 -7.67
C ARG A 669 6.16 8.04 -6.55
N ALA A 670 6.93 9.10 -6.37
CA ALA A 670 7.86 9.21 -5.26
C ALA A 670 7.16 9.25 -3.89
N VAL A 671 6.00 9.92 -3.77
CA VAL A 671 5.17 9.89 -2.55
C VAL A 671 4.76 8.47 -2.19
N ARG A 672 4.33 7.66 -3.18
CA ARG A 672 4.00 6.25 -2.97
C ARG A 672 5.19 5.43 -2.50
N HIS A 673 6.40 5.77 -2.96
CA HIS A 673 7.63 5.14 -2.50
C HIS A 673 7.91 5.42 -1.00
N PHE A 674 7.51 6.58 -0.49
CA PHE A 674 7.56 6.92 0.94
C PHE A 674 6.43 6.30 1.77
N GLY A 675 5.60 5.41 1.20
CA GLY A 675 4.55 4.71 1.92
C GLY A 675 3.23 5.50 2.05
N PHE A 676 3.13 6.66 1.40
CA PHE A 676 1.91 7.47 1.39
C PHE A 676 1.03 7.17 0.17
N ASN A 677 -0.28 7.36 0.31
CA ASN A 677 -1.17 7.32 -0.86
C ASN A 677 -0.99 8.59 -1.70
N ALA A 678 -1.04 8.47 -3.03
CA ALA A 678 -1.02 9.61 -3.94
C ALA A 678 -2.01 9.42 -5.10
N LYS A 679 -2.62 10.53 -5.54
CA LYS A 679 -3.47 10.61 -6.73
C LYS A 679 -2.99 11.73 -7.64
N PHE A 680 -3.15 11.54 -8.94
CA PHE A 680 -2.62 12.42 -9.97
C PHE A 680 -3.72 12.98 -10.84
N TRP A 681 -3.60 14.24 -11.22
CA TRP A 681 -4.48 14.90 -12.17
C TRP A 681 -3.64 15.62 -13.22
N ASP A 682 -3.91 15.28 -14.48
CA ASP A 682 -3.35 15.93 -15.65
C ASP A 682 -4.30 15.67 -16.82
N ILE A 683 -4.42 16.65 -17.73
CA ILE A 683 -5.25 16.52 -18.93
C ILE A 683 -4.83 15.32 -19.80
N ARG A 684 -3.55 14.91 -19.72
CA ARG A 684 -3.01 13.71 -20.39
C ARG A 684 -3.71 12.42 -19.98
N PHE A 685 -4.38 12.38 -18.82
CA PHE A 685 -5.15 11.22 -18.34
C PHE A 685 -6.63 11.27 -18.73
N GLY A 686 -7.03 12.22 -19.58
CA GLY A 686 -8.40 12.39 -20.07
C GLY A 686 -9.12 13.59 -19.45
N THR A 687 -10.29 13.89 -19.99
CA THR A 687 -11.09 15.08 -19.64
C THR A 687 -11.58 15.08 -18.20
N ASP A 688 -11.76 13.91 -17.59
CA ASP A 688 -12.10 13.75 -16.16
C ASP A 688 -10.97 14.18 -15.20
N HIS A 689 -9.79 14.46 -15.73
CA HIS A 689 -8.61 14.96 -15.01
C HIS A 689 -8.26 16.41 -15.38
N ASP A 690 -9.08 17.08 -16.18
CA ASP A 690 -8.90 18.49 -16.54
C ASP A 690 -9.19 19.41 -15.35
N LEU A 691 -8.15 20.03 -14.81
CA LEU A 691 -8.25 20.96 -13.68
C LEU A 691 -8.89 22.31 -14.04
N THR A 692 -9.05 22.61 -15.33
CA THR A 692 -9.80 23.79 -15.80
C THR A 692 -11.31 23.53 -15.84
N ASN A 693 -11.74 22.27 -15.82
CA ASN A 693 -13.14 21.88 -15.76
C ASN A 693 -13.73 22.16 -14.37
N LYS A 694 -14.87 22.85 -14.33
CA LYS A 694 -15.56 23.21 -13.07
C LYS A 694 -15.96 21.99 -12.25
N GLY A 695 -16.43 20.90 -12.88
CA GLY A 695 -16.86 19.69 -12.18
C GLY A 695 -15.70 18.97 -11.49
N VAL A 696 -14.58 18.81 -12.19
CA VAL A 696 -13.35 18.22 -11.65
C VAL A 696 -12.80 19.08 -10.50
N LEU A 697 -12.73 20.40 -10.70
CA LEU A 697 -12.29 21.32 -9.67
C LEU A 697 -13.17 21.25 -8.42
N GLN A 698 -14.50 21.23 -8.57
CA GLN A 698 -15.41 21.10 -7.41
C GLN A 698 -15.24 19.78 -6.67
N LYS A 699 -14.94 18.69 -7.38
CA LYS A 699 -14.61 17.40 -6.77
C LYS A 699 -13.33 17.48 -5.94
N ILE A 700 -12.29 18.13 -6.45
CA ILE A 700 -11.02 18.33 -5.72
C ILE A 700 -11.24 19.17 -4.46
N LEU A 701 -11.92 20.31 -4.58
CA LEU A 701 -12.21 21.17 -3.42
C LEU A 701 -13.06 20.42 -2.37
N ARG A 702 -13.98 19.56 -2.79
CA ARG A 702 -14.76 18.70 -1.89
C ARG A 702 -13.88 17.69 -1.15
N GLU A 703 -12.91 17.08 -1.83
CA GLU A 703 -11.97 16.13 -1.20
C GLU A 703 -11.09 16.82 -0.15
N ILE A 704 -10.63 18.05 -0.44
CA ILE A 704 -9.89 18.89 0.51
C ILE A 704 -10.73 19.18 1.75
N ARG A 705 -11.97 19.69 1.56
CA ARG A 705 -12.89 20.01 2.67
C ARG A 705 -13.28 18.81 3.52
N GLN A 706 -13.24 17.61 2.96
CA GLN A 706 -13.54 16.37 3.67
C GLN A 706 -12.32 15.79 4.40
N GLY A 707 -11.20 16.53 4.46
CA GLY A 707 -9.99 16.10 5.17
C GLY A 707 -9.28 14.91 4.52
N ARG A 708 -9.53 14.64 3.22
CA ARG A 708 -8.95 13.48 2.51
C ARG A 708 -7.56 13.74 1.93
N VAL A 709 -7.07 14.98 2.00
CA VAL A 709 -5.83 15.42 1.38
C VAL A 709 -4.77 15.69 2.45
N LEU A 710 -3.62 15.00 2.37
CA LEU A 710 -2.47 15.19 3.26
C LEU A 710 -1.61 16.36 2.84
N ALA A 711 -1.33 16.46 1.54
CA ALA A 711 -0.51 17.50 0.96
C ALA A 711 -0.84 17.65 -0.53
N CYS A 712 -0.38 18.73 -1.16
CA CYS A 712 -0.64 19.00 -2.57
C CYS A 712 0.60 19.50 -3.33
N MET A 713 0.92 18.88 -4.47
CA MET A 713 1.82 19.42 -5.49
C MET A 713 0.99 20.09 -6.58
N LEU A 714 1.40 21.29 -7.00
CA LEU A 714 0.79 22.06 -8.08
C LEU A 714 1.88 22.44 -9.09
N ALA A 715 1.78 21.96 -10.32
CA ALA A 715 2.75 22.26 -11.39
C ALA A 715 2.08 22.80 -12.66
N PRO A 716 1.32 23.92 -12.58
CA PRO A 716 0.54 24.41 -13.71
C PRO A 716 1.40 24.70 -14.94
N VAL A 717 0.82 24.48 -16.12
CA VAL A 717 1.49 24.72 -17.40
C VAL A 717 2.04 26.15 -17.48
N CYS A 718 3.34 26.26 -17.81
CA CYS A 718 4.05 27.53 -17.84
C CYS A 718 4.16 28.14 -19.25
N ALA A 719 3.60 27.49 -20.29
CA ALA A 719 3.82 27.85 -21.70
C ALA A 719 3.64 29.35 -22.01
N SER A 720 2.46 29.94 -21.73
CA SER A 720 2.24 31.38 -21.95
C SER A 720 2.88 32.30 -20.91
N PHE A 721 3.49 31.75 -19.86
CA PHE A 721 4.19 32.51 -18.81
C PHE A 721 5.72 32.43 -18.92
N GLY A 722 6.26 31.56 -19.79
CA GLY A 722 7.69 31.37 -19.96
C GLY A 722 8.35 32.49 -20.77
N ARG A 723 9.64 32.77 -20.49
CA ARG A 723 10.44 33.72 -21.29
C ARG A 723 10.64 33.29 -22.75
N GLY A 724 10.41 32.02 -23.07
CA GLY A 724 10.51 31.52 -24.44
C GLY A 724 9.59 32.26 -25.42
N CYS A 725 8.42 32.72 -24.96
CA CYS A 725 7.49 33.53 -25.75
C CYS A 725 8.04 34.93 -26.07
N ASP A 726 8.94 35.46 -25.24
CA ASP A 726 9.47 36.82 -25.42
C ASP A 726 10.49 36.95 -26.54
N ARG A 727 10.93 35.81 -27.12
CA ARG A 727 11.86 35.80 -28.26
C ARG A 727 11.26 36.38 -29.52
N THR A 728 9.94 36.26 -29.69
CA THR A 728 9.20 36.81 -30.83
C THR A 728 8.41 38.03 -30.41
N LYS A 729 7.59 37.92 -29.36
CA LYS A 729 6.73 39.00 -28.87
C LYS A 729 6.33 38.76 -27.42
N ALA A 730 6.50 39.78 -26.57
CA ALA A 730 6.02 39.70 -25.18
C ALA A 730 4.48 39.71 -25.14
N ILE A 731 3.87 38.54 -24.91
CA ILE A 731 2.40 38.38 -24.81
C ILE A 731 1.83 38.67 -23.41
N ARG A 732 2.70 38.92 -22.43
CA ARG A 732 2.39 39.33 -21.04
C ARG A 732 3.42 40.32 -20.55
N THR A 733 3.02 41.32 -19.77
CA THR A 733 3.92 42.31 -19.16
C THR A 733 3.75 42.31 -17.65
N ARG A 734 4.61 43.03 -16.92
CA ARG A 734 4.45 43.20 -15.46
C ARG A 734 3.20 44.02 -15.11
N ALA A 735 2.80 44.95 -15.97
CA ALA A 735 1.56 45.71 -15.83
C ALA A 735 0.31 44.89 -16.22
N GLU A 736 0.44 44.03 -17.23
CA GLU A 736 -0.63 43.15 -17.73
C GLU A 736 -0.24 41.66 -17.58
N PRO A 737 -0.11 41.14 -16.35
CA PRO A 737 0.38 39.78 -16.11
C PRO A 737 -0.62 38.70 -16.57
N TRP A 738 -1.89 39.07 -16.76
CA TRP A 738 -2.95 38.21 -17.28
C TRP A 738 -3.00 38.13 -18.82
N GLY A 739 -2.17 38.91 -19.53
CA GLY A 739 -2.15 38.99 -20.99
C GLY A 739 -2.37 40.42 -21.47
N ILE A 740 -1.67 40.80 -22.54
CA ILE A 740 -1.85 42.10 -23.21
C ILE A 740 -3.17 42.12 -24.00
N SER A 741 -3.61 43.32 -24.41
CA SER A 741 -4.84 43.51 -25.19
C SER A 741 -4.98 42.56 -26.40
N ALA A 742 -6.20 42.02 -26.58
CA ALA A 742 -6.53 40.99 -27.56
C ALA A 742 -6.26 41.37 -29.02
N ASN A 743 -6.26 42.67 -29.33
CA ASN A 743 -5.99 43.20 -30.67
C ASN A 743 -4.51 43.07 -31.05
N LYS A 744 -3.63 42.82 -30.06
CA LYS A 744 -2.19 42.62 -30.25
C LYS A 744 -1.81 41.14 -30.26
N LEU A 745 -2.76 40.21 -30.25
CA LEU A 745 -2.51 38.77 -30.12
C LEU A 745 -3.06 37.99 -31.31
N THR A 746 -2.28 37.02 -31.79
CA THR A 746 -2.79 35.99 -32.69
C THR A 746 -3.78 35.06 -31.97
N ALA A 747 -4.58 34.32 -32.71
CA ALA A 747 -5.53 33.35 -32.12
C ALA A 747 -4.82 32.31 -31.23
N ALA A 748 -3.70 31.76 -31.70
CA ALA A 748 -2.90 30.78 -30.94
C ALA A 748 -2.31 31.36 -29.64
N GLU A 749 -1.81 32.59 -29.67
CA GLU A 749 -1.31 33.27 -28.46
C GLU A 749 -2.44 33.54 -27.46
N ARG A 750 -3.61 33.95 -27.97
CA ARG A 750 -4.80 34.18 -27.15
C ARG A 750 -5.24 32.89 -26.45
N ASP A 751 -5.30 31.77 -27.17
CA ASP A 751 -5.68 30.47 -26.59
C ASP A 751 -4.68 29.99 -25.54
N SER A 752 -3.38 30.18 -25.80
CA SER A 752 -2.32 29.86 -24.84
C SER A 752 -2.38 30.72 -23.57
N ILE A 753 -2.72 32.00 -23.71
CA ILE A 753 -2.98 32.91 -22.57
C ILE A 753 -4.19 32.43 -21.78
N LEU A 754 -5.31 32.15 -22.45
CA LEU A 754 -6.56 31.72 -21.82
C LEU A 754 -6.40 30.39 -21.08
N LEU A 755 -5.67 29.43 -21.65
CA LEU A 755 -5.35 28.16 -20.99
C LEU A 755 -4.51 28.40 -19.73
N GLY A 756 -3.41 29.15 -19.85
CA GLY A 756 -2.56 29.47 -18.71
C GLY A 756 -3.33 30.19 -17.59
N ASN A 757 -4.18 31.16 -17.96
CA ASN A 757 -5.03 31.88 -17.02
C ASN A 757 -5.99 30.93 -16.29
N ARG A 758 -6.66 30.05 -17.02
CA ARG A 758 -7.58 29.05 -16.43
C ARG A 758 -6.86 28.13 -15.45
N CYS A 759 -5.66 27.63 -15.79
CA CYS A 759 -4.87 26.79 -14.90
C CYS A 759 -4.50 27.51 -13.59
N PHE A 760 -4.06 28.77 -13.67
CA PHE A 760 -3.71 29.56 -12.48
C PHE A 760 -4.93 29.94 -11.64
N VAL A 761 -6.07 30.25 -12.27
CA VAL A 761 -7.33 30.45 -11.54
C VAL A 761 -7.71 29.20 -10.75
N SER A 762 -7.57 28.01 -11.33
CA SER A 762 -7.77 26.75 -10.61
C SER A 762 -6.77 26.58 -9.45
N CYS A 763 -5.48 26.89 -9.67
CA CYS A 763 -4.47 26.86 -8.61
C CYS A 763 -4.85 27.76 -7.44
N PHE A 764 -5.23 29.02 -7.68
CA PHE A 764 -5.60 29.97 -6.62
C PHE A 764 -6.81 29.52 -5.83
N ARG A 765 -7.80 28.89 -6.48
CA ARG A 765 -8.96 28.33 -5.78
C ARG A 765 -8.57 27.16 -4.88
N ILE A 766 -7.65 26.32 -5.33
CA ILE A 766 -7.15 25.17 -4.58
C ILE A 766 -6.28 25.64 -3.40
N MET A 767 -5.28 26.49 -3.66
CA MET A 767 -4.41 27.08 -2.63
C MET A 767 -5.21 27.71 -1.51
N ARG A 768 -6.21 28.55 -1.85
CA ARG A 768 -7.07 29.18 -0.84
C ARG A 768 -7.80 28.17 0.05
N GLU A 769 -8.23 27.03 -0.49
CA GLU A 769 -8.84 25.99 0.35
C GLU A 769 -7.77 25.24 1.16
N LEU A 770 -6.60 24.96 0.59
CA LEU A 770 -5.49 24.32 1.32
C LEU A 770 -5.03 25.18 2.51
N ASP A 771 -4.90 26.50 2.33
CA ASP A 771 -4.54 27.43 3.40
C ASP A 771 -5.59 27.42 4.54
N LYS A 772 -6.89 27.37 4.21
CA LYS A 772 -7.96 27.32 5.21
C LYS A 772 -7.84 26.11 6.14
N PHE A 773 -7.39 24.97 5.59
CA PHE A 773 -7.21 23.73 6.35
C PHE A 773 -5.74 23.49 6.77
N LYS A 774 -4.85 24.47 6.56
CA LYS A 774 -3.41 24.39 6.87
C LYS A 774 -2.74 23.15 6.26
N ILE A 775 -3.13 22.77 5.05
CA ILE A 775 -2.61 21.58 4.36
C ILE A 775 -1.28 21.94 3.66
N PRO A 776 -0.19 21.20 3.86
CA PRO A 776 1.08 21.41 3.16
C PRO A 776 0.93 21.38 1.64
N TYR A 777 1.53 22.35 0.94
CA TYR A 777 1.56 22.33 -0.51
C TYR A 777 2.77 23.02 -1.12
N ILE A 778 3.08 22.63 -2.36
CA ILE A 778 4.12 23.25 -3.19
C ILE A 778 3.50 23.65 -4.53
N LEU A 779 3.73 24.90 -4.93
CA LEU A 779 3.50 25.38 -6.28
C LEU A 779 4.84 25.55 -7.00
N GLU A 780 5.03 24.82 -8.09
CA GLU A 780 6.23 24.86 -8.92
C GLU A 780 6.01 25.69 -10.18
N ASN A 781 6.99 26.53 -10.50
CA ASN A 781 7.13 27.13 -11.82
C ASN A 781 8.60 27.52 -12.06
N PRO A 782 9.10 27.57 -13.31
CA PRO A 782 10.36 28.22 -13.65
C PRO A 782 10.59 29.53 -12.88
N ALA A 783 11.81 29.74 -12.40
CA ALA A 783 12.15 30.86 -11.51
C ALA A 783 11.88 32.24 -12.14
N TYR A 784 11.94 32.29 -13.45
CA TYR A 784 11.72 33.51 -14.21
C TYR A 784 10.41 33.55 -14.98
N SER A 785 9.46 32.72 -14.56
CA SER A 785 8.11 32.72 -15.10
C SER A 785 7.40 34.03 -14.80
N LYS A 786 6.68 34.56 -15.80
CA LYS A 786 5.79 35.72 -15.62
C LYS A 786 4.60 35.41 -14.72
N ALA A 787 4.35 34.13 -14.41
CA ALA A 787 3.33 33.74 -13.45
C ALA A 787 3.58 34.38 -12.07
N TRP A 788 4.84 34.57 -11.68
CA TRP A 788 5.19 35.23 -10.42
C TRP A 788 4.79 36.72 -10.34
N TRP A 789 4.40 37.33 -11.46
CA TRP A 789 3.84 38.69 -11.50
C TRP A 789 2.33 38.73 -11.25
N LEU A 790 1.66 37.58 -11.19
CA LEU A 790 0.22 37.54 -10.94
C LEU A 790 -0.07 38.13 -9.54
N PRO A 791 -0.98 39.12 -9.41
CA PRO A 791 -1.25 39.78 -8.14
C PRO A 791 -1.67 38.83 -7.01
N ALA A 792 -2.29 37.70 -7.34
CA ALA A 792 -2.63 36.67 -6.37
C ALA A 792 -1.39 35.99 -5.76
N LEU A 793 -0.35 35.70 -6.55
CA LEU A 793 0.90 35.12 -6.05
C LEU A 793 1.73 36.13 -5.27
N GLN A 794 1.78 37.38 -5.72
CA GLN A 794 2.47 38.45 -4.99
C GLN A 794 1.87 38.66 -3.58
N ARG A 795 0.53 38.66 -3.48
CA ARG A 795 -0.16 38.70 -2.17
C ARG A 795 0.03 37.43 -1.35
N HIS A 796 0.26 36.28 -1.99
CA HIS A 796 0.52 35.02 -1.28
C HIS A 796 1.93 34.94 -0.72
N GLN A 797 2.89 35.55 -1.42
CA GLN A 797 4.29 35.60 -1.01
C GLN A 797 4.51 36.33 0.32
N SER A 798 3.67 37.32 0.65
CA SER A 798 3.77 38.05 1.92
C SER A 798 3.19 37.29 3.13
N ARG A 799 2.67 36.07 2.95
CA ARG A 799 2.13 35.27 4.05
C ARG A 799 3.26 34.66 4.90
N PRO A 800 3.15 34.66 6.23
CA PRO A 800 4.24 34.21 7.11
C PRO A 800 4.51 32.70 7.04
N TRP A 801 3.55 31.89 6.60
CA TRP A 801 3.70 30.44 6.41
C TRP A 801 4.14 30.02 4.99
N VAL A 802 4.46 31.00 4.13
CA VAL A 802 4.92 30.77 2.77
C VAL A 802 6.42 31.02 2.68
N ARG A 803 7.12 30.16 1.95
CA ARG A 803 8.55 30.26 1.64
C ARG A 803 8.76 30.06 0.15
N PHE A 804 9.72 30.78 -0.41
CA PHE A 804 10.14 30.63 -1.79
C PHE A 804 11.53 30.00 -1.80
N VAL A 805 11.64 28.85 -2.45
CA VAL A 805 12.88 28.10 -2.54
C VAL A 805 13.25 27.95 -4.01
N GLN A 806 14.53 28.09 -4.34
CA GLN A 806 15.02 27.89 -5.69
C GLN A 806 15.87 26.64 -5.79
N GLY A 807 15.65 25.88 -6.86
CA GLY A 807 16.45 24.70 -7.18
C GLY A 807 16.72 24.59 -8.67
N ASP A 808 17.90 24.09 -9.01
CA ASP A 808 18.31 23.83 -10.39
C ASP A 808 18.23 22.35 -10.70
N PHE A 809 17.47 21.97 -11.72
CA PHE A 809 17.25 20.56 -12.08
C PHE A 809 18.57 19.78 -12.28
N CYS A 810 19.65 20.44 -12.73
CA CYS A 810 20.95 19.80 -12.95
C CYS A 810 21.56 19.24 -11.65
N GLN A 811 21.27 19.88 -10.51
CA GLN A 811 21.67 19.41 -9.17
C GLN A 811 20.90 18.15 -8.75
N PHE A 812 19.74 17.93 -9.36
CA PHE A 812 18.91 16.74 -9.16
C PHE A 812 19.09 15.66 -10.22
N GLY A 813 20.10 15.79 -11.09
CA GLY A 813 20.50 14.74 -12.02
C GLY A 813 20.21 14.98 -13.49
N SER A 814 19.55 16.09 -13.89
CA SER A 814 19.44 16.43 -15.31
C SER A 814 20.76 16.90 -15.90
N SER A 815 20.89 16.80 -17.22
CA SER A 815 22.04 17.34 -17.98
C SER A 815 21.86 18.80 -18.38
N TRP A 816 20.65 19.35 -18.26
CA TRP A 816 20.34 20.76 -18.48
C TRP A 816 20.06 21.47 -17.15
N GLN A 817 20.30 22.79 -17.12
CA GLN A 817 19.88 23.64 -16.03
C GLN A 817 18.47 24.15 -16.30
N LYS A 818 17.57 23.92 -15.35
CA LYS A 818 16.28 24.59 -15.27
C LYS A 818 16.14 25.13 -13.87
N THR A 819 16.33 26.44 -13.75
CA THR A 819 16.13 27.14 -12.48
C THR A 819 14.65 27.25 -12.24
N THR A 820 14.20 26.60 -11.18
CA THR A 820 12.80 26.50 -10.79
C THR A 820 12.62 27.11 -9.41
N THR A 821 11.50 27.81 -9.23
CA THR A 821 11.07 28.32 -7.93
C THR A 821 9.91 27.48 -7.42
N PHE A 822 10.01 27.10 -6.15
CA PHE A 822 9.00 26.38 -5.39
C PHE A 822 8.44 27.34 -4.35
N LEU A 823 7.16 27.69 -4.50
CA LEU A 823 6.40 28.32 -3.43
C LEU A 823 5.91 27.20 -2.50
N CYS A 824 6.51 27.11 -1.33
CA CYS A 824 6.22 26.11 -0.31
C CYS A 824 5.36 26.75 0.80
N ALA A 825 4.22 26.15 1.12
CA ALA A 825 3.31 26.65 2.15
C ALA A 825 2.99 25.54 3.15
N HIS A 826 2.96 25.89 4.44
CA HIS A 826 2.71 24.95 5.54
C HIS A 826 3.67 23.74 5.58
N ILE A 827 4.90 23.91 5.08
CA ILE A 827 5.97 22.91 5.13
C ILE A 827 7.01 23.38 6.16
N PRO A 828 7.51 22.49 7.04
CA PRO A 828 8.58 22.82 7.98
C PRO A 828 9.81 23.37 7.25
N GLU A 829 10.35 24.47 7.77
CA GLU A 829 11.49 25.18 7.14
C GLU A 829 12.74 24.31 7.07
N ASP A 830 12.94 23.47 8.08
CA ASP A 830 14.05 22.52 8.18
C ASP A 830 14.07 21.50 7.03
N ASP A 831 12.95 21.25 6.33
CA ASP A 831 12.92 20.31 5.21
C ASP A 831 13.07 20.98 3.83
N LEU A 832 13.03 22.31 3.78
CA LEU A 832 13.13 23.06 2.53
C LEU A 832 14.54 23.05 1.93
N HIS A 833 15.58 22.80 2.73
CA HIS A 833 16.96 22.69 2.24
C HIS A 833 17.11 21.62 1.14
N ARG A 834 16.26 20.59 1.15
CA ARG A 834 16.23 19.51 0.15
C ARG A 834 15.88 19.99 -1.25
N LEU A 835 15.16 21.11 -1.34
CA LEU A 835 14.74 21.75 -2.59
C LEU A 835 15.70 22.87 -3.00
N ALA A 836 16.45 23.44 -2.04
CA ALA A 836 17.33 24.59 -2.20
C ALA A 836 18.67 24.29 -2.91
N CYS A 837 18.71 23.31 -3.82
CA CYS A 837 19.93 22.89 -4.51
C CYS A 837 20.13 23.69 -5.80
N THR A 838 20.94 24.75 -5.72
CA THR A 838 21.28 25.61 -6.86
C THR A 838 22.67 25.31 -7.43
N CYS A 839 22.84 25.52 -8.72
CA CYS A 839 24.09 25.32 -9.41
C CYS A 839 25.00 26.54 -9.25
N GLN A 840 26.13 26.35 -8.55
CA GLN A 840 27.14 27.39 -8.33
C GLN A 840 28.29 27.34 -9.36
N GLY A 841 28.06 26.71 -10.51
CA GLY A 841 29.07 26.58 -11.55
C GLY A 841 29.18 27.84 -12.41
N PRO A 842 30.30 28.04 -13.15
CA PRO A 842 30.40 29.11 -14.13
C PRO A 842 29.23 29.07 -15.14
N PRO A 843 28.87 30.20 -15.78
CA PRO A 843 27.77 30.25 -16.74
C PRO A 843 27.83 29.12 -17.77
N GLY A 844 26.77 28.32 -17.85
CA GLY A 844 26.67 27.19 -18.77
C GLY A 844 27.40 25.91 -18.33
N ILE A 845 28.05 25.87 -17.16
CA ILE A 845 28.74 24.69 -16.62
C ILE A 845 28.07 24.25 -15.31
N CYS A 846 27.80 22.95 -15.18
CA CYS A 846 27.21 22.38 -13.99
C CYS A 846 28.25 22.23 -12.87
N SER A 847 28.01 22.81 -11.69
CA SER A 847 28.88 22.63 -10.51
C SER A 847 28.96 21.19 -10.01
N ARG A 848 27.91 20.38 -10.23
CA ARG A 848 27.86 18.98 -9.78
C ARG A 848 28.67 18.04 -10.67
N THR A 849 28.62 18.24 -11.99
CA THR A 849 29.25 17.32 -12.96
C THR A 849 30.50 17.90 -13.61
N LEU A 850 30.75 19.20 -13.42
CA LEU A 850 31.80 19.97 -14.09
C LEU A 850 31.72 19.92 -15.64
N LYS A 851 30.54 19.58 -16.18
CA LYS A 851 30.28 19.49 -17.62
C LYS A 851 29.37 20.64 -18.08
N PRO A 852 29.46 21.05 -19.36
CA PRO A 852 28.51 22.01 -19.94
C PRO A 852 27.06 21.54 -19.83
N HIS A 853 26.16 22.47 -19.53
CA HIS A 853 24.71 22.22 -19.55
C HIS A 853 24.23 22.01 -20.99
N VAL A 854 23.37 21.01 -21.18
CA VAL A 854 22.71 20.78 -22.47
C VAL A 854 21.67 21.87 -22.73
N LEU A 855 21.80 22.57 -23.86
CA LEU A 855 20.82 23.56 -24.30
C LEU A 855 19.56 22.88 -24.85
N LEU A 856 18.40 23.23 -24.28
CA LEU A 856 17.09 22.68 -24.68
C LEU A 856 16.46 23.46 -25.85
N SER A 857 17.25 23.73 -26.90
CA SER A 857 16.79 24.38 -28.14
C SER A 857 16.77 23.39 -29.31
N GLY A 858 15.81 23.57 -30.23
CA GLY A 858 15.68 22.76 -31.44
C GLY A 858 14.89 21.45 -31.26
N ASN A 859 14.84 20.67 -32.33
CA ASN A 859 14.19 19.35 -32.36
C ASN A 859 15.23 18.23 -32.23
N TRP A 860 14.86 17.17 -31.54
CA TRP A 860 15.63 15.93 -31.47
C TRP A 860 14.71 14.75 -31.76
N ARG A 861 15.00 14.00 -32.83
CA ARG A 861 14.18 12.86 -33.29
C ARG A 861 12.69 13.22 -33.45
N GLY A 862 12.42 14.35 -34.11
CA GLY A 862 11.04 14.82 -34.35
C GLY A 862 10.31 15.39 -33.14
N ARG A 863 10.91 15.40 -31.93
CA ARG A 863 10.32 16.03 -30.73
C ARG A 863 11.06 17.31 -30.35
N PRO A 864 10.34 18.40 -29.99
CA PRO A 864 10.98 19.60 -29.45
C PRO A 864 11.74 19.30 -28.16
N ARG A 865 13.04 19.64 -28.10
CA ARG A 865 13.86 19.46 -26.87
C ARG A 865 13.28 20.21 -25.67
N ALA A 866 12.49 21.26 -25.90
CA ALA A 866 11.77 21.98 -24.87
C ALA A 866 10.80 21.08 -24.06
N GLN A 867 10.25 20.01 -24.65
CA GLN A 867 9.38 19.07 -23.93
C GLN A 867 10.13 18.28 -22.85
N TRP A 868 11.45 18.15 -22.94
CA TRP A 868 12.24 17.44 -21.93
C TRP A 868 12.33 18.25 -20.63
N ALA A 869 12.17 19.58 -20.69
CA ALA A 869 12.15 20.45 -19.53
C ALA A 869 10.91 20.22 -18.62
N GLU A 870 9.89 19.51 -19.11
CA GLU A 870 8.67 19.21 -18.37
C GLU A 870 8.82 18.02 -17.42
N ILE A 871 9.83 17.17 -17.61
CA ILE A 871 10.02 15.96 -16.80
C ILE A 871 10.88 16.29 -15.58
N TYR A 872 10.34 16.05 -14.38
CA TYR A 872 11.11 16.14 -13.15
C TYR A 872 12.17 15.03 -13.08
N PRO A 873 13.45 15.34 -12.76
CA PRO A 873 14.42 14.33 -12.39
C PRO A 873 13.95 13.50 -11.20
N ASN A 874 14.30 12.21 -11.16
CA ASN A 874 13.87 11.31 -10.08
C ASN A 874 14.28 11.85 -8.70
N LYS A 875 15.51 12.38 -8.55
CA LYS A 875 15.97 12.95 -7.27
C LYS A 875 15.15 14.16 -6.84
N LEU A 876 14.72 15.01 -7.80
CA LEU A 876 13.86 16.16 -7.49
C LEU A 876 12.45 15.69 -7.10
N SER A 877 11.89 14.71 -7.81
CA SER A 877 10.59 14.12 -7.45
C SER A 877 10.60 13.54 -6.04
N THR A 878 11.69 12.85 -5.66
CA THR A 878 11.91 12.35 -4.30
C THR A 878 12.01 13.47 -3.28
N ALA A 879 12.78 14.53 -3.55
CA ALA A 879 12.90 15.67 -2.64
C ALA A 879 11.56 16.40 -2.42
N LEU A 880 10.79 16.63 -3.50
CA LEU A 880 9.45 17.22 -3.45
C LEU A 880 8.47 16.36 -2.65
N ALA A 881 8.47 15.05 -2.92
CA ALA A 881 7.62 14.11 -2.20
C ALA A 881 7.94 14.07 -0.70
N TYR A 882 9.23 14.11 -0.34
CA TYR A 882 9.64 14.17 1.06
C TYR A 882 9.18 15.47 1.71
N ALA A 883 9.47 16.63 1.12
CA ALA A 883 9.08 17.93 1.66
C ALA A 883 7.56 18.05 1.87
N LEU A 884 6.76 17.55 0.92
CA LEU A 884 5.29 17.51 1.04
C LEU A 884 4.80 16.61 2.19
N THR A 885 5.54 15.57 2.52
CA THR A 885 5.15 14.57 3.52
C THR A 885 5.90 14.72 4.84
N ALA A 886 6.80 15.70 4.96
CA ALA A 886 7.65 16.01 6.10
C ALA A 886 6.94 15.87 7.45
N ALA A 887 5.80 16.58 7.60
CA ALA A 887 5.01 16.59 8.84
C ALA A 887 4.39 15.23 9.21
N HIS A 888 4.47 14.23 8.34
CA HIS A 888 3.90 12.89 8.53
C HIS A 888 4.97 11.79 8.61
N HIS A 889 6.25 12.12 8.43
CA HIS A 889 7.32 11.19 8.77
C HIS A 889 7.40 11.14 10.29
N ILE A 890 7.04 10.00 10.88
CA ILE A 890 7.17 9.78 12.32
C ILE A 890 8.65 9.94 12.67
N PRO A 891 9.03 10.80 13.64
CA PRO A 891 10.39 10.79 14.15
C PRO A 891 10.65 9.40 14.72
N PRO A 892 11.76 8.73 14.36
CA PRO A 892 12.18 7.57 15.10
C PRO A 892 12.46 8.04 16.53
N TYR A 893 11.57 7.70 17.46
CA TYR A 893 11.60 8.01 18.90
C TYR A 893 11.20 9.44 19.29
N SER A 894 10.01 9.53 19.92
CA SER A 894 9.69 10.47 21.01
C SER A 894 8.74 9.79 21.97
#